data_AF-A0A8J7RGR5-F1
#
_entry.id   AF-A0A8J7RGR5-F1
#
_cell.length_a   1.000
_cell.length_b   1.000
_cell.length_c   1.000
_cell.angle_alpha   90.00
_cell.angle_beta   90.00
_cell.angle_gamma   90.00
#
_symmetry.space_group_name_H-M   'P 1'
#
loop_
_entity.id
_entity.type
_entity.pdbx_description
1 polymer ?
#
loop_
_entity_poly.entity_id
_entity_poly.type
_entity_poly.pdbx_seq_one_letter_code
_entity_poly.pdbx_strand_id
1 'polypeptide(L)'
;MKRFLYLATLVTALFFAGCAQEFDDSKIWEEIDSIKSRVSALETVTNAYKNNLFIKSVNQIDNGYIITFSDGSQATIVNGADGKDGEDGKDGETLIESIVIGENEVTFILTNGESFSIPLYSTLSITFETADLVAMSPNSSREIGYTIKSILQDDIKVEVVSSADIKTKAVADDASGLSGTIEIQTGASIDEYSKVVVFVSNGEKVIMRSITFEEAGLVVEENATTKQATAEGGEMTLEFLSNVECEVVIPEEAQGWISVVPAARALTKQTITLKLEPNDGATRSAEVIVKSVDGNLSLTYTITQEPDLDYQLALEREALIAIYNALDGDNWTNNENWCSDKPVSEWWGVLTNGKNVTGLAIEGRVTANSSKGIFPIEAQNLQHLTYLNIVSTNLDSFADGLSFNNIEEVYFWDNVFLHLTELAPIYKGGYLKSFIVGFNDHDLYSISDAYLTPTPIPDELLDNIELQTLSLSACNLAGEIPEKLWELNNLEFLQLYNIWETNLYGAISPSISNLHNLKTLRFFNLNLSGGIPEELYTLTQLEHLSIDCCYIGGQLSSNIQNLNKLKFLNLRDCNLEGNLPEELAVLMDGDLVDCMLMSNKLTGDIPDKIKNHSKWAKIWTSVVFDNQFNLTIDDIPTPIFDTYDVYGNRIISDDIYKKNSYTIIYGFDIAVLPYLSNAVYSCHEMHRLYNTYKQYGVDVIMFDGSGYSGPGTKTDAMKEFLTDNNLPWSAIMRNPFGMTAIPYIVIVNSMGKVVYTTILANPLFDDVRAFFEEKFPNAYYTSTDYSTDGDVTTLQTATVGEGIDIVLMGDAYSDRQIADGTYEADMENLYNNLFIEEPYKSFKDLFNVYYVNVVSATEGYEYGNTALNGYFGNGTLVGGNDNAVFDYALNALTEAELDEALLIVAMNSDNYAGTCYMYYPTYTTGTYGSGPSVAYFPKGGDATTFAQLLHHEANGHGFAKLADEYSYEYMGEVSSDYVSQIQSQQRDWGWWKNVDFTDDPSAIRWSRFLSDSRYANDGLGAYEGGLT
;
A
#
# COMPACT_ATOMS: atom_id res chain seq x y z
N MET A 1 -11.31 1.75 -38.75
CA MET A 1 -12.46 0.93 -38.31
C MET A 1 -13.68 1.73 -37.83
N LYS A 2 -13.56 2.73 -36.94
CA LYS A 2 -14.72 3.50 -36.43
C LYS A 2 -15.55 4.24 -37.51
N ARG A 3 -14.92 4.79 -38.56
CA ARG A 3 -15.64 5.41 -39.71
C ARG A 3 -16.38 4.39 -40.61
N PHE A 4 -15.89 3.14 -40.68
CA PHE A 4 -16.49 2.07 -41.50
C PHE A 4 -17.79 1.54 -40.88
N LEU A 5 -17.85 1.48 -39.53
CA LEU A 5 -19.06 1.12 -38.79
C LEU A 5 -20.16 2.18 -38.91
N TYR A 6 -19.78 3.46 -38.99
CA TYR A 6 -20.70 4.60 -39.13
C TYR A 6 -21.31 4.68 -40.54
N LEU A 7 -20.53 4.33 -41.58
CA LEU A 7 -21.01 4.28 -42.96
C LEU A 7 -21.94 3.07 -43.20
N ALA A 8 -21.62 1.91 -42.61
CA ALA A 8 -22.45 0.71 -42.72
C ALA A 8 -23.83 0.89 -42.06
N THR A 9 -23.91 1.64 -40.96
CA THR A 9 -25.18 2.00 -40.29
C THR A 9 -25.98 3.05 -41.06
N LEU A 10 -25.33 3.99 -41.76
CA LEU A 10 -26.02 4.96 -42.62
C LEU A 10 -26.65 4.30 -43.86
N VAL A 11 -25.95 3.32 -44.45
CA VAL A 11 -26.45 2.58 -45.62
C VAL A 11 -27.61 1.66 -45.24
N THR A 12 -27.60 1.05 -44.05
CA THR A 12 -28.76 0.26 -43.57
C THR A 12 -29.96 1.13 -43.21
N ALA A 13 -29.75 2.37 -42.75
CA ALA A 13 -30.84 3.32 -42.48
C ALA A 13 -31.55 3.82 -43.76
N LEU A 14 -30.83 3.90 -44.88
CA LEU A 14 -31.38 4.33 -46.18
C LEU A 14 -32.21 3.25 -46.89
N PHE A 15 -32.04 1.96 -46.56
CA PHE A 15 -32.81 0.87 -47.15
C PHE A 15 -34.26 0.76 -46.64
N PHE A 16 -34.64 1.47 -45.57
CA PHE A 16 -36.00 1.44 -45.01
C PHE A 16 -36.93 2.59 -45.45
N ALA A 17 -36.44 3.57 -46.20
CA ALA A 17 -37.26 4.66 -46.72
C ALA A 17 -37.48 4.50 -48.23
N GLY A 18 -38.56 3.81 -48.59
CA GLY A 18 -38.96 3.63 -49.99
C GLY A 18 -39.38 4.94 -50.64
N CYS A 19 -38.54 5.49 -51.52
CA CYS A 19 -38.95 6.34 -52.64
C CYS A 19 -38.01 6.11 -53.83
N ALA A 20 -38.62 5.82 -54.97
CA ALA A 20 -37.96 5.54 -56.24
C ALA A 20 -37.29 6.78 -56.84
N GLN A 21 -35.97 6.75 -56.93
CA GLN A 21 -35.20 7.48 -57.92
C GLN A 21 -33.99 6.58 -58.26
N GLU A 22 -33.78 6.26 -59.54
CA GLU A 22 -32.60 5.53 -59.98
C GLU A 22 -31.35 6.32 -59.54
N PHE A 23 -30.66 5.78 -58.53
CA PHE A 23 -29.43 6.37 -58.02
C PHE A 23 -28.31 5.88 -58.94
N ASP A 24 -27.63 6.81 -59.63
CA ASP A 24 -26.41 6.52 -60.36
C ASP A 24 -25.27 6.34 -59.35
N ASP A 25 -25.08 5.09 -58.93
CA ASP A 25 -24.08 4.65 -57.96
C ASP A 25 -22.71 4.38 -58.61
N SER A 26 -22.54 4.65 -59.92
CA SER A 26 -21.26 4.50 -60.62
C SER A 26 -20.12 5.31 -59.97
N LYS A 27 -20.42 6.52 -59.49
CA LYS A 27 -19.46 7.35 -58.74
C LYS A 27 -19.02 6.73 -57.41
N ILE A 28 -19.95 6.07 -56.69
CA ILE A 28 -19.64 5.40 -55.43
C ILE A 28 -18.74 4.19 -55.69
N TRP A 29 -18.99 3.45 -56.78
CA TRP A 29 -18.14 2.33 -57.18
C TRP A 29 -16.75 2.79 -57.66
N GLU A 30 -16.64 3.90 -58.37
CA GLU A 30 -15.35 4.53 -58.71
C GLU A 30 -14.57 4.97 -57.47
N GLU A 31 -15.23 5.55 -56.46
CA GLU A 31 -14.61 5.90 -55.18
C GLU A 31 -14.18 4.67 -54.38
N ILE A 32 -15.00 3.61 -54.35
CA ILE A 32 -14.66 2.35 -53.68
C ILE A 32 -13.44 1.69 -54.34
N ASP A 33 -13.37 1.67 -55.66
CA ASP A 33 -12.24 1.08 -56.37
C ASP A 33 -10.96 1.94 -56.25
N SER A 34 -11.10 3.26 -56.18
CA SER A 34 -10.01 4.18 -55.81
C SER A 34 -9.49 3.90 -54.39
N ILE A 35 -10.38 3.73 -53.41
CA ILE A 35 -10.01 3.39 -52.02
C ILE A 35 -9.34 2.01 -51.94
N LYS A 36 -9.86 0.99 -52.63
CA LYS A 36 -9.24 -0.35 -52.68
C LYS A 36 -7.83 -0.32 -53.27
N SER A 37 -7.63 0.45 -54.34
CA SER A 37 -6.31 0.63 -54.97
C SER A 37 -5.30 1.27 -53.98
N ARG A 38 -5.74 2.28 -53.22
CA ARG A 38 -4.92 2.97 -52.22
C ARG A 38 -4.57 2.11 -51.00
N VAL A 39 -5.53 1.31 -50.52
CA VAL A 39 -5.29 0.35 -49.42
C VAL A 39 -4.30 -0.73 -49.85
N SER A 40 -4.44 -1.26 -51.08
CA SER A 40 -3.51 -2.25 -51.64
C SER A 40 -2.07 -1.71 -51.77
N ALA A 41 -1.91 -0.45 -52.20
CA ALA A 41 -0.60 0.20 -52.25
C ALA A 41 0.02 0.36 -50.85
N LEU A 42 -0.77 0.76 -49.85
CA LEU A 42 -0.30 0.90 -48.47
C LEU A 42 0.08 -0.44 -47.83
N GLU A 43 -0.70 -1.50 -48.08
CA GLU A 43 -0.38 -2.86 -47.65
C GLU A 43 0.93 -3.35 -48.27
N THR A 44 1.15 -3.06 -49.56
CA THR A 44 2.39 -3.44 -50.26
C THR A 44 3.61 -2.72 -49.66
N VAL A 45 3.52 -1.41 -49.40
CA VAL A 45 4.59 -0.64 -48.75
C VAL A 45 4.85 -1.14 -47.32
N THR A 46 3.77 -1.41 -46.56
CA THR A 46 3.88 -1.90 -45.17
C THR A 46 4.50 -3.30 -45.10
N ASN A 47 4.11 -4.19 -46.02
CA ASN A 47 4.69 -5.52 -46.11
C ASN A 47 6.14 -5.47 -46.56
N ALA A 48 6.49 -4.55 -47.47
CA ALA A 48 7.88 -4.34 -47.86
C ALA A 48 8.74 -3.88 -46.67
N TYR A 49 8.24 -2.95 -45.86
CA TYR A 49 8.91 -2.50 -44.64
C TYR A 49 9.06 -3.64 -43.61
N LYS A 50 7.98 -4.38 -43.32
CA LYS A 50 8.01 -5.51 -42.36
C LYS A 50 8.93 -6.66 -42.78
N ASN A 51 9.05 -6.92 -44.08
CA ASN A 51 9.86 -8.01 -44.62
C ASN A 51 11.28 -7.56 -45.02
N ASN A 52 11.71 -6.35 -44.60
CA ASN A 52 13.03 -5.80 -44.91
C ASN A 52 13.37 -5.78 -46.41
N LEU A 53 12.37 -5.52 -47.27
CA LEU A 53 12.59 -5.37 -48.70
C LEU A 53 13.24 -4.02 -49.02
N PHE A 54 13.91 -3.93 -50.16
CA PHE A 54 14.48 -2.67 -50.67
C PHE A 54 13.75 -2.20 -51.92
N ILE A 55 13.82 -0.90 -52.19
CA ILE A 55 13.22 -0.29 -53.38
C ILE A 55 14.17 -0.46 -54.57
N LYS A 56 13.70 -1.19 -55.57
CA LYS A 56 14.40 -1.47 -56.84
C LYS A 56 14.23 -0.36 -57.86
N SER A 57 13.15 0.42 -57.81
CA SER A 57 13.00 1.64 -58.62
C SER A 57 11.84 2.49 -58.12
N VAL A 58 11.95 3.80 -58.33
CA VAL A 58 10.85 4.76 -58.15
C VAL A 58 10.66 5.48 -59.46
N ASN A 59 9.52 5.24 -60.12
CA ASN A 59 9.17 5.89 -61.38
C ASN A 59 8.09 6.93 -61.13
N GLN A 60 8.39 8.20 -61.39
CA GLN A 60 7.40 9.26 -61.29
C GLN A 60 6.36 9.12 -62.40
N ILE A 61 5.09 9.28 -62.04
CA ILE A 61 3.93 9.37 -62.96
C ILE A 61 3.27 10.74 -62.79
N ASP A 62 2.37 11.11 -63.71
CA ASP A 62 1.78 12.45 -63.82
C ASP A 62 1.19 13.00 -62.50
N ASN A 63 0.77 12.12 -61.60
CA ASN A 63 0.11 12.44 -60.34
C ASN A 63 0.61 11.56 -59.17
N GLY A 64 1.86 11.07 -59.21
CA GLY A 64 2.40 10.23 -58.14
C GLY A 64 3.68 9.44 -58.48
N TYR A 65 3.87 8.28 -57.87
CA TYR A 65 5.03 7.42 -58.03
C TYR A 65 4.64 5.93 -58.09
N ILE A 66 5.29 5.17 -58.97
CA ILE A 66 5.28 3.71 -58.95
C ILE A 66 6.59 3.24 -58.32
N ILE A 67 6.49 2.56 -57.18
CA ILE A 67 7.61 2.01 -56.42
C ILE A 67 7.64 0.51 -56.66
N THR A 68 8.78 0.00 -57.12
CA THR A 68 9.01 -1.45 -57.29
C THR A 68 9.95 -1.93 -56.20
N PHE A 69 9.56 -2.98 -55.47
CA PHE A 69 10.36 -3.58 -54.41
C PHE A 69 11.20 -4.78 -54.91
N SER A 70 12.12 -5.24 -54.08
CA SER A 70 13.09 -6.28 -54.41
C SER A 70 12.48 -7.65 -54.70
N ASP A 71 11.32 -7.96 -54.12
CA ASP A 71 10.55 -9.18 -54.40
C ASP A 71 9.72 -9.09 -55.70
N GLY A 72 9.79 -7.96 -56.42
CA GLY A 72 9.04 -7.69 -57.63
C GLY A 72 7.65 -7.12 -57.40
N SER A 73 7.20 -6.97 -56.15
CA SER A 73 5.96 -6.28 -55.83
C SER A 73 6.03 -4.80 -56.19
N GLN A 74 4.88 -4.19 -56.51
CA GLN A 74 4.79 -2.79 -56.91
C GLN A 74 3.70 -2.07 -56.13
N ALA A 75 4.03 -0.88 -55.63
CA ALA A 75 3.06 0.03 -55.02
C ALA A 75 2.96 1.31 -55.86
N THR A 76 1.74 1.67 -56.24
CA THR A 76 1.46 2.94 -56.92
C THR A 76 0.91 3.93 -55.90
N ILE A 77 1.67 4.98 -55.63
CA ILE A 77 1.30 6.09 -54.73
C ILE A 77 0.86 7.24 -55.61
N VAL A 78 -0.31 7.82 -55.36
CA VAL A 78 -0.87 8.96 -56.10
C VAL A 78 -0.98 10.13 -55.13
N ASN A 79 -0.34 11.26 -55.46
CA ASN A 79 -0.40 12.49 -54.68
C ASN A 79 -1.79 13.14 -54.91
N GLY A 80 -2.54 13.37 -53.83
CA GLY A 80 -3.80 14.11 -53.92
C GLY A 80 -3.54 15.56 -54.33
N ALA A 81 -4.35 16.10 -55.26
CA ALA A 81 -4.33 17.52 -55.56
C ALA A 81 -4.88 18.29 -54.35
N ASP A 82 -4.04 19.15 -53.77
CA ASP A 82 -4.36 20.27 -52.87
C ASP A 82 -5.70 20.24 -52.10
N GLY A 83 -5.82 19.39 -51.09
CA GLY A 83 -7.03 19.25 -50.25
C GLY A 83 -7.55 20.54 -49.62
N LYS A 84 -8.37 21.31 -50.35
CA LYS A 84 -8.81 22.64 -49.93
C LYS A 84 -10.29 22.98 -49.99
N ASP A 85 -11.21 22.20 -50.58
CA ASP A 85 -12.63 22.59 -50.48
C ASP A 85 -13.71 21.50 -50.55
N GLY A 86 -13.41 20.24 -50.89
CA GLY A 86 -14.40 19.16 -50.77
C GLY A 86 -15.69 19.37 -51.59
N GLU A 87 -15.66 20.16 -52.68
CA GLU A 87 -16.83 20.45 -53.51
C GLU A 87 -17.05 19.45 -54.66
N ASP A 88 -16.04 18.67 -55.10
CA ASP A 88 -16.18 17.76 -56.25
C ASP A 88 -16.04 16.25 -55.93
N GLY A 89 -15.69 15.91 -54.69
CA GLY A 89 -15.60 14.52 -54.20
C GLY A 89 -14.39 13.73 -54.74
N LYS A 90 -13.35 14.37 -55.30
CA LYS A 90 -12.24 13.65 -55.96
C LYS A 90 -10.99 13.42 -55.12
N ASP A 91 -10.95 13.87 -53.87
CA ASP A 91 -9.72 14.04 -53.12
C ASP A 91 -9.87 13.61 -51.65
N GLY A 92 -9.87 12.29 -51.41
CA GLY A 92 -9.84 11.71 -50.06
C GLY A 92 -8.44 11.71 -49.43
N GLU A 93 -8.36 11.95 -48.11
CA GLU A 93 -7.17 11.89 -47.23
C GLU A 93 -6.30 10.65 -47.51
N THR A 94 -5.09 10.83 -48.06
CA THR A 94 -4.10 9.74 -48.18
C THR A 94 -3.28 9.63 -46.90
N LEU A 95 -2.94 8.41 -46.47
CA LEU A 95 -2.14 8.21 -45.24
C LEU A 95 -0.69 8.69 -45.43
N ILE A 96 -0.19 8.69 -46.67
CA ILE A 96 1.15 9.15 -47.05
C ILE A 96 1.00 10.58 -47.59
N GLU A 97 1.45 11.56 -46.83
CA GLU A 97 1.42 12.98 -47.19
C GLU A 97 2.39 13.27 -48.34
N SER A 98 3.60 12.72 -48.28
CA SER A 98 4.59 12.86 -49.35
C SER A 98 5.64 11.75 -49.25
N ILE A 99 6.42 11.58 -50.32
CA ILE A 99 7.63 10.75 -50.29
C ILE A 99 8.83 11.62 -50.61
N VAL A 100 9.92 11.44 -49.87
CA VAL A 100 11.21 12.08 -50.10
C VAL A 100 12.16 11.00 -50.63
N ILE A 101 12.60 11.18 -51.87
CA ILE A 101 13.57 10.28 -52.49
C ILE A 101 14.96 10.79 -52.11
N GLY A 102 15.58 10.14 -51.12
CA GLY A 102 16.96 10.39 -50.72
C GLY A 102 17.96 9.65 -51.60
N GLU A 103 19.26 9.83 -51.34
CA GLU A 103 20.32 9.18 -52.12
C GLU A 103 20.38 7.66 -51.89
N ASN A 104 20.04 7.20 -50.67
CA ASN A 104 20.17 5.80 -50.25
C ASN A 104 18.85 5.17 -49.75
N GLU A 105 17.78 5.96 -49.64
CA GLU A 105 16.48 5.51 -49.13
C GLU A 105 15.34 6.39 -49.65
N VAL A 106 14.13 5.84 -49.66
CA VAL A 106 12.89 6.61 -49.86
C VAL A 106 12.21 6.73 -48.51
N THR A 107 12.05 7.96 -48.05
CA THR A 107 11.31 8.29 -46.83
C THR A 107 9.85 8.54 -47.18
N PHE A 108 8.95 7.86 -46.49
CA PHE A 108 7.51 8.05 -46.57
C PHE A 108 7.09 8.91 -45.38
N ILE A 109 6.48 10.07 -45.66
CA ILE A 109 5.94 10.98 -44.64
C ILE A 109 4.44 10.73 -44.56
N LEU A 110 3.95 10.43 -43.36
CA LEU A 110 2.55 10.19 -43.07
C LEU A 110 1.84 11.50 -42.72
N THR A 111 0.53 11.55 -42.91
CA THR A 111 -0.29 12.75 -42.65
C THR A 111 -0.39 13.17 -41.17
N ASN A 112 0.08 12.34 -40.24
CA ASN A 112 0.24 12.70 -38.82
C ASN A 112 1.62 13.31 -38.50
N GLY A 113 2.49 13.50 -39.50
CA GLY A 113 3.85 14.03 -39.38
C GLY A 113 4.92 13.00 -39.05
N GLU A 114 4.56 11.73 -38.84
CA GLU A 114 5.52 10.64 -38.68
C GLU A 114 6.15 10.25 -40.02
N SER A 115 7.35 9.68 -40.01
CA SER A 115 8.01 9.23 -41.23
C SER A 115 8.78 7.94 -41.02
N PHE A 116 8.84 7.10 -42.06
CA PHE A 116 9.69 5.91 -42.07
C PHE A 116 10.41 5.80 -43.42
N SER A 117 11.59 5.17 -43.44
CA SER A 117 12.41 5.02 -44.64
C SER A 117 12.53 3.57 -45.09
N ILE A 118 12.54 3.34 -46.41
CA ILE A 118 12.90 2.06 -47.03
C ILE A 118 14.12 2.28 -47.93
N PRO A 119 15.20 1.49 -47.82
CA PRO A 119 16.43 1.69 -48.59
C PRO A 119 16.24 1.56 -50.12
N LEU A 120 16.94 2.40 -50.89
CA LEU A 120 17.06 2.36 -52.35
C LEU A 120 18.21 1.40 -52.71
N TYR A 121 17.87 0.24 -53.28
CA TYR A 121 18.79 -0.83 -53.66
C TYR A 121 19.59 -1.45 -52.50
N SER A 122 20.12 -2.67 -52.71
CA SER A 122 21.05 -3.28 -51.76
C SER A 122 22.27 -2.37 -51.57
N THR A 123 22.56 -1.97 -50.33
CA THR A 123 23.86 -1.41 -49.97
C THR A 123 24.91 -2.49 -50.15
N LEU A 124 25.52 -2.53 -51.34
CA LEU A 124 26.78 -3.22 -51.57
C LEU A 124 27.89 -2.20 -51.32
N SER A 125 28.62 -2.37 -50.23
CA SER A 125 29.81 -1.58 -49.90
C SER A 125 30.91 -2.50 -49.42
N ILE A 126 32.16 -2.08 -49.61
CA ILE A 126 33.33 -2.72 -49.03
C ILE A 126 34.07 -1.68 -48.20
N THR A 127 34.41 -2.06 -46.97
CA THR A 127 35.22 -1.29 -46.04
C THR A 127 36.51 -2.05 -45.80
N PHE A 128 37.65 -1.37 -45.90
CA PHE A 128 38.93 -1.93 -45.46
C PHE A 128 39.16 -1.59 -43.99
N GLU A 129 39.84 -2.46 -43.27
CA GLU A 129 40.26 -2.19 -41.89
C GLU A 129 41.14 -0.95 -41.78
N THR A 130 41.84 -0.59 -42.86
CA THR A 130 42.73 0.56 -42.94
C THR A 130 42.20 1.63 -43.90
N ALA A 131 42.82 2.81 -43.91
CA ALA A 131 42.55 3.84 -44.93
C ALA A 131 42.86 3.35 -46.37
N ASP A 132 42.21 3.98 -47.36
CA ASP A 132 42.40 3.67 -48.80
C ASP A 132 43.83 4.00 -49.31
N LEU A 133 44.57 4.83 -48.57
CA LEU A 133 45.99 5.09 -48.76
C LEU A 133 46.80 4.29 -47.74
N VAL A 134 47.64 3.37 -48.22
CA VAL A 134 48.37 2.42 -47.39
C VAL A 134 49.87 2.64 -47.54
N ALA A 135 50.51 3.05 -46.46
CA ALA A 135 51.96 3.17 -46.40
C ALA A 135 52.62 1.77 -46.38
N MET A 136 53.54 1.51 -47.32
CA MET A 136 54.29 0.25 -47.42
C MET A 136 55.76 0.51 -47.79
N SER A 137 56.67 -0.38 -47.41
CA SER A 137 58.08 -0.35 -47.84
C SER A 137 58.30 -1.24 -49.07
N PRO A 138 59.24 -0.94 -49.98
CA PRO A 138 59.58 -1.83 -51.09
C PRO A 138 59.94 -3.25 -50.62
N ASN A 139 59.53 -4.28 -51.36
CA ASN A 139 59.68 -5.70 -51.05
C ASN A 139 59.03 -6.18 -49.73
N SER A 140 58.00 -5.47 -49.25
CA SER A 140 57.25 -5.85 -48.05
C SER A 140 55.92 -6.53 -48.38
N SER A 141 55.39 -7.27 -47.40
CA SER A 141 54.05 -7.87 -47.46
C SER A 141 53.16 -7.28 -46.38
N ARG A 142 51.87 -7.12 -46.68
CA ARG A 142 50.83 -6.68 -45.75
C ARG A 142 49.52 -7.38 -46.08
N GLU A 143 48.74 -7.61 -45.03
CA GLU A 143 47.38 -8.11 -45.08
C GLU A 143 46.43 -6.97 -44.69
N ILE A 144 45.36 -6.79 -45.45
CA ILE A 144 44.34 -5.77 -45.17
C ILE A 144 42.99 -6.48 -45.11
N GLY A 145 42.39 -6.52 -43.92
CA GLY A 145 41.05 -7.06 -43.78
C GLY A 145 40.03 -6.19 -44.51
N TYR A 146 38.99 -6.83 -45.03
CA TYR A 146 37.84 -6.17 -45.61
C TYR A 146 36.55 -6.73 -45.02
N THR A 147 35.54 -5.86 -44.93
CA THR A 147 34.16 -6.24 -44.63
C THR A 147 33.25 -5.68 -45.71
N ILE A 148 32.37 -6.53 -46.21
CA ILE A 148 31.38 -6.20 -47.21
C ILE A 148 30.02 -6.15 -46.53
N LYS A 149 29.34 -5.02 -46.67
CA LYS A 149 27.91 -4.97 -46.40
C LYS A 149 27.19 -5.32 -47.69
N SER A 150 26.38 -6.36 -47.63
CA SER A 150 25.44 -6.78 -48.67
C SER A 150 24.25 -7.45 -47.98
N ILE A 151 23.05 -7.14 -48.44
CA ILE A 151 21.82 -7.82 -48.02
C ILE A 151 21.57 -9.15 -48.77
N LEU A 152 22.35 -9.41 -49.83
CA LEU A 152 22.41 -10.70 -50.53
C LEU A 152 23.66 -11.44 -50.03
N GLN A 153 23.49 -12.60 -49.40
CA GLN A 153 24.59 -13.35 -48.76
C GLN A 153 25.10 -14.53 -49.60
N ASP A 154 24.39 -14.91 -50.68
CA ASP A 154 24.60 -16.19 -51.37
C ASP A 154 25.48 -16.15 -52.64
N ASP A 155 25.96 -14.98 -53.10
CA ASP A 155 26.78 -14.87 -54.34
C ASP A 155 27.81 -13.72 -54.32
N ILE A 156 28.44 -13.47 -53.16
CA ILE A 156 29.49 -12.44 -53.02
C ILE A 156 30.81 -12.92 -53.62
N LYS A 157 31.37 -12.12 -54.53
CA LYS A 157 32.67 -12.37 -55.17
C LYS A 157 33.57 -11.16 -55.04
N VAL A 158 34.78 -11.39 -54.53
CA VAL A 158 35.83 -10.37 -54.37
C VAL A 158 37.00 -10.73 -55.28
N GLU A 159 37.31 -9.84 -56.22
CA GLU A 159 38.42 -10.00 -57.15
C GLU A 159 39.37 -8.80 -57.03
N VAL A 160 40.67 -9.04 -57.13
CA VAL A 160 41.69 -7.99 -57.03
C VAL A 160 42.59 -7.96 -58.24
N VAL A 161 42.96 -6.75 -58.66
CA VAL A 161 43.87 -6.49 -59.76
C VAL A 161 44.91 -5.48 -59.31
N SER A 162 46.19 -5.73 -59.57
CA SER A 162 47.30 -4.86 -59.15
C SER A 162 48.12 -4.32 -60.32
N SER A 163 48.90 -3.27 -60.05
CA SER A 163 50.01 -2.85 -60.92
C SER A 163 51.08 -3.95 -61.04
N ALA A 164 51.86 -3.95 -62.13
CA ALA A 164 52.75 -5.06 -62.52
C ALA A 164 53.77 -5.48 -61.45
N ASP A 165 54.22 -4.53 -60.63
CA ASP A 165 55.22 -4.75 -59.57
C ASP A 165 54.61 -5.10 -58.21
N ILE A 166 53.29 -5.26 -58.12
CA ILE A 166 52.58 -5.70 -56.90
C ILE A 166 51.94 -7.05 -57.16
N LYS A 167 52.14 -8.00 -56.25
CA LYS A 167 51.37 -9.25 -56.22
C LYS A 167 50.25 -9.12 -55.20
N THR A 168 49.03 -9.45 -55.61
CA THR A 168 47.88 -9.40 -54.71
C THR A 168 46.94 -10.58 -54.93
N LYS A 169 46.21 -10.96 -53.88
CA LYS A 169 45.04 -11.85 -53.95
C LYS A 169 44.07 -11.52 -52.81
N ALA A 170 42.79 -11.74 -53.03
CA ALA A 170 41.77 -11.70 -51.98
C ALA A 170 41.53 -13.13 -51.46
N VAL A 171 41.39 -13.27 -50.15
CA VAL A 171 41.11 -14.52 -49.46
C VAL A 171 39.90 -14.28 -48.56
N ALA A 172 38.77 -14.92 -48.86
CA ALA A 172 37.59 -14.83 -48.01
C ALA A 172 37.79 -15.64 -46.72
N ASP A 173 37.27 -15.14 -45.59
CA ASP A 173 37.37 -15.83 -44.29
C ASP A 173 36.46 -17.06 -44.23
N ASP A 174 35.34 -17.02 -44.95
CA ASP A 174 34.39 -18.11 -45.08
C ASP A 174 33.73 -18.16 -46.46
N ALA A 175 32.81 -19.11 -46.65
CA ALA A 175 32.10 -19.30 -47.90
C ALA A 175 31.13 -18.16 -48.27
N SER A 176 30.80 -17.26 -47.35
CA SER A 176 29.89 -16.13 -47.59
C SER A 176 30.57 -14.99 -48.36
N GLY A 177 31.90 -14.88 -48.28
CA GLY A 177 32.66 -13.82 -48.92
C GLY A 177 32.43 -12.41 -48.35
N LEU A 178 31.64 -12.27 -47.28
CA LEU A 178 31.31 -10.98 -46.65
C LEU A 178 32.48 -10.38 -45.85
N SER A 179 33.47 -11.19 -45.49
CA SER A 179 34.71 -10.75 -44.87
C SER A 179 35.88 -11.56 -45.42
N GLY A 180 37.08 -11.00 -45.31
CA GLY A 180 38.28 -11.61 -45.81
C GLY A 180 39.46 -10.67 -45.77
N THR A 181 40.57 -11.10 -46.34
CA THR A 181 41.83 -10.38 -46.36
C THR A 181 42.32 -10.18 -47.80
N ILE A 182 42.82 -8.98 -48.09
CA ILE A 182 43.61 -8.71 -49.30
C ILE A 182 45.08 -8.85 -48.92
N GLU A 183 45.72 -9.91 -49.40
CA GLU A 183 47.15 -10.11 -49.28
C GLU A 183 47.87 -9.29 -50.36
N ILE A 184 48.86 -8.50 -49.96
CA ILE A 184 49.62 -7.60 -50.83
C ILE A 184 51.11 -7.85 -50.62
N GLN A 185 51.85 -8.01 -51.71
CA GLN A 185 53.31 -8.04 -51.71
C GLN A 185 53.83 -7.02 -52.73
N THR A 186 54.57 -6.03 -52.23
CA THR A 186 55.16 -4.96 -53.04
C THR A 186 56.47 -5.40 -53.68
N GLY A 187 56.78 -4.84 -54.85
CA GLY A 187 58.01 -5.08 -55.59
C GLY A 187 59.16 -4.17 -55.14
N ALA A 188 60.19 -4.06 -55.98
CA ALA A 188 61.41 -3.33 -55.65
C ALA A 188 61.23 -1.79 -55.59
N SER A 189 60.10 -1.25 -56.05
CA SER A 189 59.75 0.17 -56.00
C SER A 189 58.24 0.34 -55.74
N ILE A 190 57.88 1.37 -54.99
CA ILE A 190 56.51 1.85 -54.79
C ILE A 190 56.49 3.29 -55.28
N ASP A 191 55.56 3.62 -56.17
CA ASP A 191 55.43 4.93 -56.82
C ASP A 191 53.96 5.34 -56.98
N GLU A 192 53.71 6.51 -57.56
CA GLU A 192 52.36 7.04 -57.80
C GLU A 192 51.46 6.14 -58.67
N TYR A 193 52.03 5.15 -59.37
CA TYR A 193 51.30 4.19 -60.20
C TYR A 193 51.02 2.87 -59.48
N SER A 194 51.53 2.69 -58.27
CA SER A 194 51.33 1.52 -57.44
C SER A 194 49.92 1.52 -56.85
N LYS A 195 49.09 0.56 -57.24
CA LYS A 195 47.70 0.43 -56.76
C LYS A 195 47.20 -1.02 -56.81
N VAL A 196 46.26 -1.32 -55.94
CA VAL A 196 45.41 -2.52 -55.98
C VAL A 196 43.97 -2.04 -56.16
N VAL A 197 43.29 -2.58 -57.16
CA VAL A 197 41.87 -2.32 -57.44
C VAL A 197 41.08 -3.54 -57.03
N VAL A 198 40.10 -3.34 -56.17
CA VAL A 198 39.25 -4.38 -55.59
C VAL A 198 37.87 -4.26 -56.21
N PHE A 199 37.39 -5.34 -56.80
CA PHE A 199 36.04 -5.49 -57.33
C PHE A 199 35.24 -6.36 -56.38
N VAL A 200 34.06 -5.89 -55.99
CA VAL A 200 33.10 -6.66 -55.20
C VAL A 200 31.81 -6.78 -55.96
N SER A 201 31.37 -8.00 -56.21
CA SER A 201 30.10 -8.34 -56.85
C SER A 201 29.19 -9.07 -55.88
N ASN A 202 27.90 -8.81 -55.91
CA ASN A 202 26.88 -9.61 -55.23
C ASN A 202 25.92 -10.32 -56.22
N GLY A 203 26.37 -10.52 -57.46
CA GLY A 203 25.58 -11.11 -58.54
C GLY A 203 24.70 -10.10 -59.30
N GLU A 204 24.22 -9.03 -58.64
CA GLU A 204 23.41 -7.97 -59.26
C GLU A 204 24.17 -6.66 -59.50
N LYS A 205 25.09 -6.31 -58.58
CA LYS A 205 25.87 -5.07 -58.62
C LYS A 205 27.35 -5.38 -58.43
N VAL A 206 28.20 -4.65 -59.16
CA VAL A 206 29.66 -4.64 -58.94
C VAL A 206 30.07 -3.25 -58.49
N ILE A 207 30.77 -3.17 -57.36
CA ILE A 207 31.45 -1.95 -56.91
C ILE A 207 32.96 -2.13 -57.07
N MET A 208 33.65 -1.00 -57.22
CA MET A 208 35.11 -0.95 -57.31
C MET A 208 35.63 0.00 -56.23
N ARG A 209 36.68 -0.42 -55.52
CA ARG A 209 37.45 0.44 -54.61
C ARG A 209 38.94 0.26 -54.89
N SER A 210 39.72 1.33 -54.78
CA SER A 210 41.18 1.27 -54.98
C SER A 210 41.91 1.48 -53.66
N ILE A 211 42.92 0.64 -53.43
CA ILE A 211 43.96 0.82 -52.44
C ILE A 211 45.16 1.44 -53.16
N THR A 212 45.55 2.65 -52.77
CA THR A 212 46.75 3.33 -53.27
C THR A 212 47.88 3.21 -52.24
N PHE A 213 49.13 3.26 -52.70
CA PHE A 213 50.28 3.12 -51.81
C PHE A 213 51.11 4.39 -51.77
N GLU A 214 51.68 4.66 -50.60
CA GLU A 214 52.77 5.62 -50.44
C GLU A 214 53.99 4.93 -49.83
N GLU A 215 55.19 5.40 -50.19
CA GLU A 215 56.42 4.91 -49.60
C GLU A 215 56.51 5.36 -48.14
N ALA A 216 56.50 4.40 -47.21
CA ALA A 216 56.38 4.68 -45.78
C ALA A 216 57.60 5.43 -45.22
N GLY A 217 57.38 6.57 -44.53
CA GLY A 217 58.40 7.28 -43.73
C GLY A 217 58.48 6.81 -42.26
N LEU A 218 57.40 7.01 -41.48
CA LEU A 218 57.28 6.64 -40.06
C LEU A 218 55.82 6.27 -39.75
N VAL A 219 55.49 5.01 -39.42
CA VAL A 219 54.09 4.53 -39.32
C VAL A 219 53.91 3.53 -38.16
N VAL A 220 52.78 3.64 -37.43
CA VAL A 220 52.32 2.69 -36.39
C VAL A 220 51.18 1.82 -36.90
N GLU A 221 51.08 0.59 -36.40
CA GLU A 221 49.90 -0.25 -36.57
C GLU A 221 48.72 0.34 -35.78
N GLU A 222 47.50 0.31 -36.33
CA GLU A 222 46.29 0.85 -35.67
C GLU A 222 46.09 0.22 -34.28
N ASN A 223 45.68 1.03 -33.30
CA ASN A 223 45.53 0.71 -31.86
C ASN A 223 46.81 0.62 -31.00
N ALA A 224 48.00 0.97 -31.53
CA ALA A 224 49.26 0.87 -30.78
C ALA A 224 49.69 2.14 -29.99
N THR A 225 48.96 3.26 -30.09
CA THR A 225 49.40 4.57 -29.55
C THR A 225 49.14 4.74 -28.04
N THR A 226 48.34 3.89 -27.40
CA THR A 226 48.15 3.91 -25.94
C THR A 226 48.75 2.63 -25.32
N LYS A 227 49.56 2.77 -24.27
CA LYS A 227 50.17 1.64 -23.55
C LYS A 227 49.88 1.74 -22.05
N GLN A 228 49.46 0.61 -21.46
CA GLN A 228 49.14 0.48 -20.04
C GLN A 228 50.24 -0.28 -19.29
N ALA A 229 50.61 0.19 -18.11
CA ALA A 229 51.60 -0.42 -17.23
C ALA A 229 51.06 -0.61 -15.81
N THR A 230 51.56 -1.65 -15.13
CA THR A 230 51.24 -1.90 -13.71
C THR A 230 52.04 -0.96 -12.79
N ALA A 231 51.57 -0.81 -11.55
CA ALA A 231 52.24 -0.04 -10.51
C ALA A 231 53.67 -0.55 -10.21
N GLU A 232 53.93 -1.86 -10.35
CA GLU A 232 55.24 -2.46 -10.13
C GLU A 232 56.33 -1.98 -11.12
N GLY A 233 55.93 -1.29 -12.21
CA GLY A 233 56.84 -0.84 -13.26
C GLY A 233 57.32 -1.99 -14.13
N GLY A 234 58.47 -1.81 -14.79
CA GLY A 234 59.08 -2.83 -15.65
C GLY A 234 59.50 -2.31 -17.03
N GLU A 235 59.69 -3.22 -17.98
CA GLU A 235 60.05 -2.88 -19.36
C GLU A 235 58.81 -2.90 -20.26
N MET A 236 58.70 -1.88 -21.12
CA MET A 236 57.63 -1.72 -22.10
C MET A 236 58.22 -1.46 -23.48
N THR A 237 57.67 -2.08 -24.52
CA THR A 237 58.16 -1.91 -25.90
C THR A 237 57.21 -1.05 -26.74
N LEU A 238 57.77 -0.03 -27.39
CA LEU A 238 57.14 0.71 -28.49
C LEU A 238 57.60 0.11 -29.81
N GLU A 239 56.66 -0.37 -30.61
CA GLU A 239 56.94 -0.97 -31.92
C GLU A 239 56.37 -0.09 -33.03
N PHE A 240 57.20 0.20 -34.04
CA PHE A 240 56.83 1.01 -35.21
C PHE A 240 57.70 0.64 -36.43
N LEU A 241 57.20 0.96 -37.61
CA LEU A 241 57.93 0.82 -38.87
C LEU A 241 58.59 2.16 -39.21
N SER A 242 59.88 2.13 -39.52
CA SER A 242 60.65 3.30 -39.92
C SER A 242 61.73 2.94 -40.93
N ASN A 243 61.88 3.77 -41.97
CA ASN A 243 63.01 3.75 -42.90
C ASN A 243 64.04 4.88 -42.63
N VAL A 244 63.84 5.68 -41.57
CA VAL A 244 64.71 6.79 -41.14
C VAL A 244 65.26 6.58 -39.72
N GLU A 245 66.37 7.21 -39.39
CA GLU A 245 66.88 7.21 -38.00
C GLU A 245 65.93 8.02 -37.11
N CYS A 246 65.60 7.48 -35.94
CA CYS A 246 64.60 8.04 -35.03
C CYS A 246 65.21 8.30 -33.65
N GLU A 247 64.75 9.35 -32.99
CA GLU A 247 65.05 9.65 -31.59
C GLU A 247 63.78 9.71 -30.74
N VAL A 248 63.93 9.43 -29.44
CA VAL A 248 62.84 9.42 -28.47
C VAL A 248 62.91 10.66 -27.62
N VAL A 249 61.79 11.36 -27.53
CA VAL A 249 61.61 12.52 -26.67
C VAL A 249 60.69 12.12 -25.52
N ILE A 250 61.25 12.11 -24.31
CA ILE A 250 60.50 11.94 -23.06
C ILE A 250 60.35 13.33 -22.43
N PRO A 251 59.12 13.79 -22.15
CA PRO A 251 58.87 15.07 -21.49
C PRO A 251 59.63 15.21 -20.17
N GLU A 252 60.00 16.45 -19.79
CA GLU A 252 60.85 16.71 -18.61
C GLU A 252 60.22 16.17 -17.31
N GLU A 253 58.91 16.30 -17.19
CA GLU A 253 58.08 15.77 -16.11
C GLU A 253 58.06 14.24 -16.03
N ALA A 254 58.33 13.55 -17.13
CA ALA A 254 58.27 12.09 -17.24
C ALA A 254 59.65 11.42 -17.13
N GLN A 255 60.73 12.17 -17.28
CA GLN A 255 62.11 11.65 -17.20
C GLN A 255 62.47 11.07 -15.83
N GLY A 256 61.73 11.42 -14.78
CA GLY A 256 61.89 10.85 -13.44
C GLY A 256 61.45 9.38 -13.34
N TRP A 257 60.61 8.89 -14.25
CA TRP A 257 60.04 7.54 -14.17
C TRP A 257 60.00 6.76 -15.49
N ILE A 258 60.24 7.41 -16.63
CA ILE A 258 60.42 6.76 -17.94
C ILE A 258 61.86 7.00 -18.40
N SER A 259 62.54 5.94 -18.82
CA SER A 259 63.85 6.03 -19.48
C SER A 259 63.97 5.05 -20.64
N VAL A 260 64.80 5.39 -21.64
CA VAL A 260 65.06 4.49 -22.79
C VAL A 260 66.14 3.48 -22.42
N VAL A 261 65.87 2.18 -22.62
CA VAL A 261 66.86 1.12 -22.49
C VAL A 261 67.70 1.06 -23.77
N PRO A 262 69.05 1.16 -23.71
CA PRO A 262 69.89 1.11 -24.90
C PRO A 262 69.78 -0.24 -25.63
N ALA A 263 69.24 -0.26 -26.85
CA ALA A 263 69.12 -1.48 -27.65
C ALA A 263 70.39 -1.78 -28.48
N ALA A 264 70.72 -3.08 -28.60
CA ALA A 264 71.72 -3.62 -29.52
C ALA A 264 71.12 -3.81 -30.92
N ARG A 265 71.81 -3.32 -31.96
CA ARG A 265 71.32 -3.21 -33.35
C ARG A 265 70.92 -4.55 -33.99
N ALA A 266 69.72 -4.60 -34.58
CA ALA A 266 69.35 -5.45 -35.72
C ALA A 266 68.36 -4.72 -36.64
N LEU A 267 68.38 -5.00 -37.95
CA LEU A 267 67.63 -4.29 -38.99
C LEU A 267 66.21 -4.86 -39.21
N THR A 268 65.26 -3.96 -39.49
CA THR A 268 63.89 -4.12 -40.08
C THR A 268 62.63 -4.28 -39.20
N LYS A 269 62.69 -4.12 -37.88
CA LYS A 269 61.58 -3.62 -37.03
C LYS A 269 62.18 -2.73 -35.95
N GLN A 270 61.76 -1.47 -35.84
CA GLN A 270 62.31 -0.57 -34.81
C GLN A 270 61.49 -0.78 -33.53
N THR A 271 62.17 -1.28 -32.49
CA THR A 271 61.58 -1.46 -31.16
C THR A 271 62.35 -0.58 -30.18
N ILE A 272 61.64 0.34 -29.52
CA ILE A 272 62.17 1.12 -28.41
C ILE A 272 61.68 0.47 -27.12
N THR A 273 62.60 0.02 -26.27
CA THR A 273 62.25 -0.43 -24.92
C THR A 273 62.36 0.73 -23.95
N LEU A 274 61.28 1.01 -23.24
CA LEU A 274 61.20 1.95 -22.14
C LEU A 274 61.27 1.17 -20.83
N LYS A 275 62.04 1.68 -19.86
CA LYS A 275 62.00 1.23 -18.47
C LYS A 275 61.13 2.20 -17.67
N LEU A 276 60.12 1.66 -17.01
CA LEU A 276 59.23 2.34 -16.10
C LEU A 276 59.65 2.04 -14.67
N GLU A 277 59.88 3.07 -13.87
CA GLU A 277 60.04 2.91 -12.42
C GLU A 277 58.68 2.59 -11.78
N PRO A 278 58.66 1.94 -10.59
CA PRO A 278 57.42 1.72 -9.84
C PRO A 278 56.66 3.03 -9.59
N ASN A 279 55.34 2.93 -9.52
CA ASN A 279 54.46 4.04 -9.17
C ASN A 279 53.94 3.83 -7.76
N ASP A 280 54.42 4.62 -6.80
CA ASP A 280 54.03 4.55 -5.38
C ASP A 280 52.88 5.54 -5.02
N GLY A 281 52.14 6.04 -6.02
CA GLY A 281 51.14 7.10 -5.85
C GLY A 281 49.97 6.98 -6.82
N ALA A 282 49.29 8.10 -7.11
CA ALA A 282 48.15 8.14 -8.04
C ALA A 282 48.52 7.71 -9.48
N THR A 283 47.51 7.40 -10.29
CA THR A 283 47.69 7.15 -11.72
C THR A 283 48.48 8.31 -12.35
N ARG A 284 49.50 7.97 -13.14
CA ARG A 284 50.29 8.96 -13.88
C ARG A 284 50.32 8.60 -15.35
N SER A 285 50.34 9.62 -16.20
CA SER A 285 50.46 9.45 -17.64
C SER A 285 51.46 10.41 -18.24
N ALA A 286 52.04 10.01 -19.38
CA ALA A 286 52.96 10.83 -20.15
C ALA A 286 52.83 10.54 -21.65
N GLU A 287 53.01 11.58 -22.46
CA GLU A 287 53.11 11.46 -23.91
C GLU A 287 54.58 11.31 -24.33
N VAL A 288 54.96 10.12 -24.79
CA VAL A 288 56.31 9.85 -25.32
C VAL A 288 56.30 10.01 -26.83
N ILE A 289 57.14 10.89 -27.36
CA ILE A 289 57.17 11.21 -28.79
C ILE A 289 58.39 10.54 -29.44
N VAL A 290 58.16 9.74 -30.47
CA VAL A 290 59.19 9.20 -31.35
C VAL A 290 59.25 10.06 -32.60
N LYS A 291 60.39 10.68 -32.89
CA LYS A 291 60.54 11.57 -34.05
C LYS A 291 61.73 11.18 -34.92
N SER A 292 61.68 11.53 -36.20
CA SER A 292 62.83 11.39 -37.08
C SER A 292 63.95 12.36 -36.67
N VAL A 293 65.22 11.99 -36.93
CA VAL A 293 66.40 12.82 -36.58
C VAL A 293 66.39 14.19 -37.27
N ASP A 294 65.76 14.33 -38.43
CA ASP A 294 65.57 15.61 -39.11
C ASP A 294 64.40 16.45 -38.54
N GLY A 295 63.62 15.89 -37.62
CA GLY A 295 62.51 16.53 -36.92
C GLY A 295 61.22 16.66 -37.73
N ASN A 296 61.16 16.13 -38.96
CA ASN A 296 60.04 16.34 -39.87
C ASN A 296 58.87 15.36 -39.66
N LEU A 297 59.09 14.23 -38.99
CA LEU A 297 58.08 13.20 -38.73
C LEU A 297 58.05 12.87 -37.22
N SER A 298 56.85 12.66 -36.66
CA SER A 298 56.68 12.31 -35.24
C SER A 298 55.47 11.41 -34.99
N LEU A 299 55.59 10.51 -34.02
CA LEU A 299 54.55 9.64 -33.47
C LEU A 299 54.44 9.89 -31.96
N THR A 300 53.22 10.01 -31.45
CA THR A 300 52.97 10.21 -30.01
C THR A 300 52.37 8.95 -29.41
N TYR A 301 52.96 8.47 -28.31
CA TYR A 301 52.43 7.38 -27.49
C TYR A 301 51.98 7.91 -26.13
N THR A 302 50.74 7.64 -25.73
CA THR A 302 50.27 7.90 -24.36
C THR A 302 50.54 6.67 -23.50
N ILE A 303 51.40 6.83 -22.50
CA ILE A 303 51.71 5.79 -21.52
C ILE A 303 50.98 6.14 -20.23
N THR A 304 50.16 5.22 -19.74
CA THR A 304 49.46 5.35 -18.46
C THR A 304 49.94 4.25 -17.52
N GLN A 305 50.28 4.61 -16.29
CA GLN A 305 50.70 3.68 -15.25
C GLN A 305 49.71 3.76 -14.08
N GLU A 306 49.18 2.59 -13.72
CA GLU A 306 48.18 2.43 -12.64
C GLU A 306 48.73 2.85 -11.27
N PRO A 307 47.85 3.22 -10.32
CA PRO A 307 48.26 3.63 -8.98
C PRO A 307 48.77 2.44 -8.16
N ASP A 308 49.57 2.74 -7.14
CA ASP A 308 49.97 1.72 -6.16
C ASP A 308 48.77 1.10 -5.43
N LEU A 309 48.90 -0.17 -5.06
CA LEU A 309 47.84 -0.87 -4.32
C LEU A 309 47.63 -0.26 -2.93
N ASP A 310 48.69 0.09 -2.19
CA ASP A 310 48.54 0.72 -0.87
C ASP A 310 47.95 2.13 -1.01
N TYR A 311 48.26 2.84 -2.09
CA TYR A 311 47.61 4.11 -2.43
C TYR A 311 46.11 3.96 -2.70
N GLN A 312 45.71 2.95 -3.49
CA GLN A 312 44.30 2.67 -3.78
C GLN A 312 43.53 2.27 -2.51
N LEU A 313 44.11 1.39 -1.69
CA LEU A 313 43.52 0.98 -0.42
C LEU A 313 43.42 2.13 0.59
N ALA A 314 44.36 3.08 0.55
CA ALA A 314 44.27 4.31 1.34
C ALA A 314 43.09 5.18 0.87
N LEU A 315 42.85 5.32 -0.44
CA LEU A 315 41.69 6.07 -0.95
C LEU A 315 40.35 5.39 -0.59
N GLU A 316 40.27 4.07 -0.68
CA GLU A 316 39.06 3.33 -0.24
C GLU A 316 38.82 3.53 1.26
N ARG A 317 39.89 3.51 2.08
CA ARG A 317 39.79 3.79 3.52
C ARG A 317 39.28 5.20 3.81
N GLU A 318 39.83 6.22 3.16
CA GLU A 318 39.39 7.60 3.31
C GLU A 318 37.92 7.77 2.88
N ALA A 319 37.49 7.09 1.82
CA ALA A 319 36.10 7.06 1.39
C ALA A 319 35.17 6.46 2.46
N LEU A 320 35.58 5.35 3.10
CA LEU A 320 34.83 4.77 4.20
C LEU A 320 34.76 5.73 5.41
N ILE A 321 35.87 6.35 5.79
CA ILE A 321 35.89 7.33 6.90
C ILE A 321 34.99 8.53 6.59
N ALA A 322 34.96 9.00 5.33
CA ALA A 322 34.05 10.05 4.91
C ALA A 322 32.58 9.62 5.06
N ILE A 323 32.23 8.39 4.65
CA ILE A 323 30.87 7.84 4.78
C ILE A 323 30.49 7.74 6.27
N TYR A 324 31.40 7.24 7.11
CA TYR A 324 31.22 7.16 8.56
C TYR A 324 30.87 8.52 9.17
N ASN A 325 31.66 9.56 8.85
CA ASN A 325 31.43 10.89 9.39
C ASN A 325 30.13 11.51 8.83
N ALA A 326 29.83 11.29 7.56
CA ALA A 326 28.65 11.86 6.89
C ALA A 326 27.34 11.26 7.39
N LEU A 327 27.35 9.95 7.73
CA LEU A 327 26.17 9.22 8.16
C LEU A 327 26.09 8.99 9.68
N ASP A 328 26.78 9.84 10.45
CA ASP A 328 26.77 9.83 11.92
C ASP A 328 27.17 8.46 12.52
N GLY A 329 28.30 7.94 12.07
CA GLY A 329 28.82 6.61 12.37
C GLY A 329 29.04 6.30 13.86
N ASP A 330 29.19 7.32 14.69
CA ASP A 330 29.26 7.17 16.15
C ASP A 330 27.96 6.59 16.74
N ASN A 331 26.82 6.82 16.07
CA ASN A 331 25.49 6.39 16.48
C ASN A 331 24.98 5.12 15.77
N TRP A 332 25.84 4.44 15.01
CA TRP A 332 25.47 3.18 14.39
C TRP A 332 25.30 2.06 15.42
N THR A 333 24.41 1.11 15.10
CA THR A 333 24.13 -0.05 15.95
C THR A 333 25.39 -0.89 16.16
N ASN A 334 26.23 -0.99 15.12
CA ASN A 334 27.56 -1.58 15.21
C ASN A 334 28.55 -0.85 14.29
N ASN A 335 29.57 -0.24 14.89
CA ASN A 335 30.66 0.45 14.22
C ASN A 335 32.04 -0.16 14.55
N GLU A 336 32.10 -1.45 14.86
CA GLU A 336 33.35 -2.11 15.24
C GLU A 336 34.45 -1.92 14.17
N ASN A 337 35.62 -1.51 14.65
CA ASN A 337 36.84 -1.20 13.88
C ASN A 337 36.77 -0.01 12.89
N TRP A 338 35.61 0.62 12.69
CA TRP A 338 35.52 1.84 11.88
C TRP A 338 36.44 2.93 12.43
N CYS A 339 37.11 3.65 11.52
CA CYS A 339 38.08 4.71 11.85
C CYS A 339 39.29 4.24 12.70
N SER A 340 39.50 2.92 12.86
CA SER A 340 40.67 2.36 13.54
C SER A 340 41.83 2.10 12.56
N ASP A 341 42.98 1.66 13.08
CA ASP A 341 44.15 1.25 12.27
C ASP A 341 44.01 -0.19 11.69
N LYS A 342 42.90 -0.89 11.94
CA LYS A 342 42.67 -2.26 11.43
C LYS A 342 42.44 -2.28 9.92
N PRO A 343 42.78 -3.37 9.20
CA PRO A 343 42.39 -3.53 7.80
C PRO A 343 40.89 -3.27 7.58
N VAL A 344 40.51 -2.61 6.49
CA VAL A 344 39.09 -2.27 6.21
C VAL A 344 38.22 -3.53 6.04
N SER A 345 38.82 -4.67 5.71
CA SER A 345 38.15 -5.98 5.71
C SER A 345 37.78 -6.50 7.11
N GLU A 346 38.33 -5.91 8.18
CA GLU A 346 37.93 -6.17 9.57
C GLU A 346 36.86 -5.16 10.07
N TRP A 347 36.47 -4.17 9.26
CA TRP A 347 35.46 -3.18 9.66
C TRP A 347 34.07 -3.77 9.52
N TRP A 348 33.24 -3.59 10.54
CA TRP A 348 31.90 -4.17 10.54
C TRP A 348 31.08 -3.70 9.34
N GLY A 349 30.48 -4.63 8.61
CA GLY A 349 29.65 -4.31 7.46
C GLY A 349 30.42 -3.97 6.17
N VAL A 350 31.75 -3.92 6.17
CA VAL A 350 32.55 -3.73 4.95
C VAL A 350 32.85 -5.09 4.31
N LEU A 351 32.36 -5.30 3.08
CA LEU A 351 32.61 -6.51 2.30
C LEU A 351 33.77 -6.28 1.35
N THR A 352 34.65 -7.27 1.20
CA THR A 352 35.80 -7.19 0.30
C THR A 352 35.99 -8.49 -0.48
N ASN A 353 36.62 -8.41 -1.64
CA ASN A 353 37.09 -9.59 -2.38
C ASN A 353 38.51 -10.04 -1.95
N GLY A 354 38.92 -9.68 -0.72
CA GLY A 354 40.27 -9.89 -0.19
C GLY A 354 41.28 -8.81 -0.59
N LYS A 355 40.92 -7.88 -1.48
CA LYS A 355 41.72 -6.70 -1.83
C LYS A 355 40.87 -5.43 -1.78
N ASN A 356 39.84 -5.35 -2.61
CA ASN A 356 39.04 -4.13 -2.77
C ASN A 356 37.72 -4.22 -2.02
N VAL A 357 37.18 -3.07 -1.60
CA VAL A 357 35.83 -2.95 -1.06
C VAL A 357 34.79 -3.24 -2.15
N THR A 358 33.96 -4.26 -1.92
CA THR A 358 32.91 -4.70 -2.86
C THR A 358 31.51 -4.46 -2.34
N GLY A 359 31.33 -4.20 -1.05
CA GLY A 359 30.01 -3.93 -0.51
C GLY A 359 30.02 -3.26 0.85
N LEU A 360 28.90 -2.59 1.19
CA LEU A 360 28.69 -1.94 2.48
C LEU A 360 27.33 -2.37 3.06
N ALA A 361 27.33 -2.71 4.35
CA ALA A 361 26.15 -3.00 5.14
C ALA A 361 26.20 -2.14 6.42
N ILE A 362 25.49 -1.03 6.41
CA ILE A 362 25.50 -0.01 7.46
C ILE A 362 24.14 -0.02 8.15
N GLU A 363 24.13 -0.10 9.48
CA GLU A 363 22.91 -0.05 10.29
C GLU A 363 23.04 1.03 11.37
N GLY A 364 22.23 2.06 11.23
CA GLY A 364 22.21 3.24 12.08
C GLY A 364 21.12 3.21 13.16
N ARG A 365 21.02 4.33 13.88
CA ARG A 365 19.84 4.67 14.67
C ARG A 365 19.49 6.14 14.46
N VAL A 366 18.28 6.41 13.97
CA VAL A 366 17.77 7.77 13.80
C VAL A 366 16.78 8.13 14.90
N THR A 367 16.81 9.38 15.33
CA THR A 367 15.81 9.99 16.22
C THR A 367 15.25 11.24 15.58
N ALA A 368 14.15 11.79 16.12
CA ALA A 368 13.56 13.05 15.63
C ALA A 368 14.52 14.26 15.63
N ASN A 369 15.66 14.18 16.32
CA ASN A 369 16.67 15.24 16.38
C ASN A 369 17.91 14.96 15.52
N SER A 370 17.97 13.83 14.79
CA SER A 370 19.11 13.51 13.94
C SER A 370 19.22 14.49 12.77
N SER A 371 20.44 14.93 12.44
CA SER A 371 20.71 15.81 11.30
C SER A 371 20.82 15.02 9.99
N LYS A 372 20.31 15.56 8.90
CA LYS A 372 20.44 15.00 7.53
C LYS A 372 21.90 14.79 7.13
N GLY A 373 22.23 13.62 6.60
CA GLY A 373 23.54 13.22 6.10
C GLY A 373 23.57 13.13 4.58
N ILE A 374 24.67 13.57 3.98
CA ILE A 374 24.88 13.53 2.52
C ILE A 374 25.93 12.46 2.22
N PHE A 375 25.60 11.46 1.40
CA PHE A 375 26.56 10.44 1.00
C PHE A 375 27.73 11.08 0.23
N PRO A 376 28.98 10.95 0.70
CA PRO A 376 30.08 11.84 0.32
C PRO A 376 30.65 11.54 -1.07
N ILE A 377 31.23 12.55 -1.72
CA ILE A 377 31.82 12.42 -3.07
C ILE A 377 33.03 11.47 -3.08
N GLU A 378 33.75 11.37 -1.96
CA GLU A 378 34.88 10.46 -1.76
C GLU A 378 34.48 8.99 -2.00
N ALA A 379 33.20 8.65 -1.84
CA ALA A 379 32.69 7.31 -2.14
C ALA A 379 32.90 6.87 -3.59
N GLN A 380 33.15 7.80 -4.53
CA GLN A 380 33.54 7.49 -5.91
C GLN A 380 34.83 6.65 -6.00
N ASN A 381 35.67 6.65 -4.94
CA ASN A 381 36.89 5.84 -4.87
C ASN A 381 36.59 4.34 -4.63
N LEU A 382 35.37 3.99 -4.22
CA LEU A 382 34.92 2.60 -4.05
C LEU A 382 34.49 2.00 -5.40
N GLN A 383 35.42 1.90 -6.34
CA GLN A 383 35.14 1.57 -7.75
C GLN A 383 34.61 0.15 -7.97
N HIS A 384 34.80 -0.74 -6.99
CA HIS A 384 34.38 -2.15 -7.06
C HIS A 384 33.10 -2.42 -6.28
N LEU A 385 32.41 -1.38 -5.80
CA LEU A 385 31.20 -1.50 -5.01
C LEU A 385 30.06 -2.07 -5.86
N THR A 386 29.58 -3.27 -5.50
CA THR A 386 28.44 -3.93 -6.13
C THR A 386 27.23 -4.04 -5.21
N TYR A 387 27.42 -3.94 -3.89
CA TYR A 387 26.39 -4.12 -2.88
C TYR A 387 26.32 -2.93 -1.92
N LEU A 388 25.13 -2.36 -1.75
CA LEU A 388 24.89 -1.27 -0.81
C LEU A 388 23.63 -1.53 0.02
N ASN A 389 23.81 -1.72 1.32
CA ASN A 389 22.74 -1.87 2.28
C ASN A 389 22.91 -0.82 3.38
N ILE A 390 21.98 0.12 3.45
CA ILE A 390 22.00 1.21 4.44
C ILE A 390 20.63 1.20 5.13
N VAL A 391 20.64 0.98 6.44
CA VAL A 391 19.43 0.81 7.25
C VAL A 391 19.43 1.80 8.40
N SER A 392 18.31 2.47 8.64
CA SER A 392 18.11 3.33 9.81
C SER A 392 19.20 4.39 10.02
N THR A 393 19.75 4.95 8.93
CA THR A 393 20.73 6.05 9.00
C THR A 393 20.09 7.40 8.70
N ASN A 394 20.84 8.46 8.97
CA ASN A 394 20.43 9.82 8.64
C ASN A 394 20.64 10.19 7.15
N LEU A 395 20.86 9.21 6.27
CA LEU A 395 21.02 9.44 4.83
C LEU A 395 19.81 10.19 4.26
N ASP A 396 20.09 11.31 3.59
CA ASP A 396 19.12 12.20 2.96
C ASP A 396 19.32 12.28 1.44
N SER A 397 20.57 12.46 1.01
CA SER A 397 20.93 12.69 -0.39
C SER A 397 22.35 12.21 -0.69
N PHE A 398 22.75 12.26 -1.96
CA PHE A 398 24.10 11.92 -2.43
C PHE A 398 24.81 13.19 -2.92
N ALA A 399 26.13 13.27 -2.74
CA ALA A 399 26.90 14.43 -3.16
C ALA A 399 26.83 14.67 -4.68
N ASP A 400 26.78 15.95 -5.08
CA ASP A 400 26.75 16.35 -6.49
C ASP A 400 27.92 15.74 -7.29
N GLY A 401 27.61 15.11 -8.42
CA GLY A 401 28.58 14.50 -9.32
C GLY A 401 28.97 13.06 -8.96
N LEU A 402 28.48 12.52 -7.85
CA LEU A 402 28.65 11.11 -7.52
C LEU A 402 27.84 10.23 -8.47
N SER A 403 28.43 9.12 -8.93
CA SER A 403 27.78 8.12 -9.78
C SER A 403 28.41 6.76 -9.55
N PHE A 404 27.59 5.72 -9.49
CA PHE A 404 28.04 4.35 -9.38
C PHE A 404 27.68 3.57 -10.64
N ASN A 405 28.68 2.92 -11.24
CA ASN A 405 28.51 2.21 -12.51
C ASN A 405 28.53 0.68 -12.35
N ASN A 406 28.75 0.17 -11.13
CA ASN A 406 28.92 -1.27 -10.88
C ASN A 406 27.96 -1.81 -9.80
N ILE A 407 27.07 -0.97 -9.26
CA ILE A 407 26.14 -1.40 -8.22
C ILE A 407 25.11 -2.35 -8.83
N GLU A 408 25.00 -3.54 -8.23
CA GLU A 408 24.05 -4.59 -8.62
C GLU A 408 22.90 -4.70 -7.63
N GLU A 409 23.16 -4.49 -6.34
CA GLU A 409 22.20 -4.73 -5.26
C GLU A 409 22.13 -3.57 -4.27
N VAL A 410 20.92 -3.09 -4.02
CA VAL A 410 20.65 -1.93 -3.17
C VAL A 410 19.50 -2.22 -2.21
N TYR A 411 19.74 -1.94 -0.93
CA TYR A 411 18.78 -2.10 0.15
C TYR A 411 18.80 -0.85 1.04
N PHE A 412 17.76 -0.02 0.94
CA PHE A 412 17.58 1.15 1.78
C PHE A 412 16.33 0.98 2.64
N TRP A 413 16.55 0.71 3.93
CA TRP A 413 15.46 0.54 4.88
C TRP A 413 15.50 1.61 5.96
N ASP A 414 14.36 2.16 6.34
CA ASP A 414 14.22 3.02 7.52
C ASP A 414 15.07 4.31 7.48
N ASN A 415 15.51 4.76 6.30
CA ASN A 415 16.28 6.00 6.13
C ASN A 415 15.33 7.20 5.99
N VAL A 416 14.87 7.73 7.13
CA VAL A 416 13.76 8.69 7.20
C VAL A 416 13.92 9.94 6.32
N PHE A 417 15.11 10.36 5.94
CA PHE A 417 15.32 11.57 5.14
C PHE A 417 15.46 11.30 3.63
N LEU A 418 15.61 10.04 3.22
CA LEU A 418 16.00 9.68 1.86
C LEU A 418 14.80 9.67 0.91
N HIS A 419 14.86 10.52 -0.12
CA HIS A 419 13.88 10.54 -1.21
C HIS A 419 14.30 9.66 -2.40
N LEU A 420 13.33 9.05 -3.08
CA LEU A 420 13.60 8.21 -4.26
C LEU A 420 14.32 8.98 -5.39
N THR A 421 14.03 10.27 -5.57
CA THR A 421 14.69 11.11 -6.60
C THR A 421 16.18 11.35 -6.33
N GLU A 422 16.60 11.25 -5.07
CA GLU A 422 18.01 11.43 -4.68
C GLU A 422 18.86 10.20 -5.01
N LEU A 423 18.23 9.09 -5.44
CA LEU A 423 18.90 7.84 -5.78
C LEU A 423 19.39 7.77 -7.24
N ALA A 424 19.30 8.86 -8.00
CA ALA A 424 19.81 8.93 -9.36
C ALA A 424 21.27 8.46 -9.53
N PRO A 425 22.22 8.74 -8.62
CA PRO A 425 23.58 8.20 -8.67
C PRO A 425 23.68 6.67 -8.65
N ILE A 426 22.63 6.00 -8.17
CA ILE A 426 22.57 4.54 -8.03
C ILE A 426 21.96 3.92 -9.28
N TYR A 427 20.75 4.35 -9.66
CA TYR A 427 19.98 3.67 -10.70
C TYR A 427 20.32 4.07 -12.14
N LYS A 428 21.07 5.16 -12.36
CA LYS A 428 21.55 5.55 -13.70
C LYS A 428 22.69 4.69 -14.23
N GLY A 429 23.29 3.83 -13.40
CA GLY A 429 24.40 2.96 -13.79
C GLY A 429 24.02 1.88 -14.81
N GLY A 430 22.77 1.40 -14.81
CA GLY A 430 22.28 0.42 -15.79
C GLY A 430 22.60 -1.05 -15.48
N TYR A 431 23.03 -1.38 -14.26
CA TYR A 431 23.47 -2.74 -13.87
C TYR A 431 22.71 -3.32 -12.66
N LEU A 432 21.59 -2.71 -12.25
CA LEU A 432 20.86 -3.15 -11.07
C LEU A 432 20.15 -4.49 -11.30
N LYS A 433 20.34 -5.42 -10.36
CA LYS A 433 19.60 -6.68 -10.23
C LYS A 433 18.58 -6.62 -9.09
N SER A 434 18.88 -5.88 -8.02
CA SER A 434 17.97 -5.69 -6.88
C SER A 434 17.96 -4.23 -6.44
N PHE A 435 16.77 -3.63 -6.39
CA PHE A 435 16.55 -2.28 -5.89
C PHE A 435 15.39 -2.26 -4.90
N ILE A 436 15.72 -2.10 -3.62
CA ILE A 436 14.78 -2.11 -2.51
C ILE A 436 14.89 -0.82 -1.71
N VAL A 437 13.78 -0.10 -1.60
CA VAL A 437 13.63 1.09 -0.75
C VAL A 437 12.37 0.94 0.08
N GLY A 438 12.46 1.12 1.40
CA GLY A 438 11.35 0.83 2.29
C GLY A 438 11.52 1.20 3.75
N PHE A 439 10.51 0.86 4.54
CA PHE A 439 10.50 0.96 6.00
C PHE A 439 9.94 -0.33 6.59
N ASN A 440 10.54 -0.77 7.69
CA ASN A 440 10.04 -1.89 8.49
C ASN A 440 9.48 -1.42 9.84
N ASP A 441 9.92 -0.26 10.34
CA ASP A 441 9.52 0.23 11.66
C ASP A 441 8.30 1.17 11.58
N HIS A 442 7.19 0.74 12.17
CA HIS A 442 5.94 1.49 12.18
C HIS A 442 5.98 2.81 12.96
N ASP A 443 6.91 2.95 13.91
CA ASP A 443 7.02 4.15 14.73
C ASP A 443 7.80 5.27 14.01
N LEU A 444 8.67 4.91 13.07
CA LEU A 444 9.47 5.85 12.26
C LEU A 444 8.65 6.53 11.14
N TYR A 445 7.42 6.09 10.88
CA TYR A 445 6.56 6.71 9.87
C TYR A 445 6.15 8.14 10.22
N SER A 446 6.06 8.48 11.50
CA SER A 446 5.54 9.77 11.97
C SER A 446 6.52 10.95 11.90
N ILE A 447 7.80 10.69 11.56
CA ILE A 447 8.90 11.63 11.81
C ILE A 447 9.52 12.29 10.58
N SER A 448 8.97 12.13 9.36
CA SER A 448 9.59 12.73 8.17
C SER A 448 8.66 13.29 7.09
N ASP A 449 8.94 14.54 6.68
CA ASP A 449 8.38 15.22 5.51
C ASP A 449 8.81 14.59 4.18
N ALA A 450 9.90 13.81 4.17
CA ALA A 450 10.46 13.27 2.92
C ALA A 450 9.46 12.36 2.19
N TYR A 451 8.67 11.63 2.96
CA TYR A 451 7.63 10.73 2.48
C TYR A 451 6.25 11.39 2.37
N LEU A 452 6.16 12.71 2.56
CA LEU A 452 4.97 13.49 2.22
C LEU A 452 5.05 14.07 0.81
N THR A 453 6.22 14.03 0.16
CA THR A 453 6.40 14.57 -1.19
C THR A 453 6.06 13.52 -2.25
N PRO A 454 5.02 13.73 -3.09
CA PRO A 454 4.63 12.78 -4.11
C PRO A 454 5.75 12.61 -5.16
N THR A 455 6.16 11.37 -5.43
CA THR A 455 7.33 11.08 -6.28
C THR A 455 7.01 10.06 -7.37
N PRO A 456 7.20 10.35 -8.67
CA PRO A 456 7.03 9.37 -9.72
C PRO A 456 8.15 8.32 -9.74
N ILE A 457 7.84 7.14 -10.26
CA ILE A 457 8.84 6.11 -10.54
C ILE A 457 9.72 6.62 -11.71
N PRO A 458 11.04 6.81 -11.52
CA PRO A 458 11.90 7.35 -12.58
C PRO A 458 12.07 6.35 -13.74
N ASP A 459 11.95 6.83 -14.98
CA ASP A 459 12.17 5.99 -16.17
C ASP A 459 13.58 5.41 -16.21
N GLU A 460 14.59 6.14 -15.72
CA GLU A 460 15.98 5.66 -15.71
C GLU A 460 16.19 4.50 -14.74
N LEU A 461 15.36 4.36 -13.69
CA LEU A 461 15.37 3.16 -12.85
C LEU A 461 14.89 1.96 -13.66
N LEU A 462 13.88 2.16 -14.51
CA LEU A 462 13.27 1.13 -15.35
C LEU A 462 14.11 0.79 -16.59
N ASP A 463 15.18 1.54 -16.88
CA ASP A 463 16.16 1.18 -17.92
C ASP A 463 17.11 0.04 -17.48
N ASN A 464 17.07 -0.37 -16.20
CA ASN A 464 17.86 -1.50 -15.67
C ASN A 464 17.20 -2.85 -16.01
N ILE A 465 17.35 -3.29 -17.26
CA ILE A 465 16.72 -4.52 -17.79
C ILE A 465 17.14 -5.83 -17.09
N GLU A 466 18.20 -5.81 -16.29
CA GLU A 466 18.66 -6.96 -15.49
C GLU A 466 17.93 -7.08 -14.14
N LEU A 467 17.04 -6.14 -13.80
CA LEU A 467 16.31 -6.14 -12.53
C LEU A 467 15.53 -7.45 -12.34
N GLN A 468 15.80 -8.11 -11.22
CA GLN A 468 15.10 -9.29 -10.71
C GLN A 468 14.20 -8.93 -9.52
N THR A 469 14.60 -7.94 -8.73
CA THR A 469 13.84 -7.47 -7.56
C THR A 469 13.67 -5.96 -7.61
N LEU A 470 12.42 -5.50 -7.61
CA LEU A 470 12.06 -4.11 -7.44
C LEU A 470 11.06 -3.98 -6.30
N SER A 471 11.45 -3.28 -5.24
CA SER A 471 10.57 -2.98 -4.10
C SER A 471 10.64 -1.51 -3.76
N LEU A 472 9.56 -0.79 -4.02
CA LEU A 472 9.39 0.61 -3.65
C LEU A 472 8.26 0.69 -2.62
N SER A 473 8.63 0.77 -1.36
CA SER A 473 7.70 0.82 -0.24
C SER A 473 7.82 2.12 0.53
N ALA A 474 6.68 2.69 0.90
CA ALA A 474 6.55 3.91 1.66
C ALA A 474 7.24 5.14 1.03
N CYS A 475 7.46 5.14 -0.30
CA CYS A 475 8.13 6.22 -1.03
C CYS A 475 7.19 7.37 -1.47
N ASN A 476 5.92 7.36 -1.03
CA ASN A 476 4.85 8.24 -1.52
C ASN A 476 4.82 8.33 -3.05
N LEU A 477 4.77 7.16 -3.66
CA LEU A 477 4.78 7.02 -5.11
C LEU A 477 3.57 7.75 -5.70
N ALA A 478 3.78 8.45 -6.81
CA ALA A 478 2.77 9.29 -7.44
C ALA A 478 2.84 9.26 -8.97
N GLY A 479 1.77 9.70 -9.63
CA GLY A 479 1.71 9.71 -11.10
C GLY A 479 1.20 8.39 -11.66
N GLU A 480 1.33 8.21 -12.97
CA GLU A 480 0.91 6.98 -13.65
C GLU A 480 1.99 5.89 -13.54
N ILE A 481 1.60 4.63 -13.40
CA ILE A 481 2.54 3.49 -13.50
C ILE A 481 3.18 3.48 -14.90
N PRO A 482 4.51 3.64 -15.05
CA PRO A 482 5.14 3.72 -16.36
C PRO A 482 5.07 2.40 -17.14
N GLU A 483 4.79 2.45 -18.45
CA GLU A 483 4.73 1.23 -19.28
C GLU A 483 6.06 0.45 -19.30
N LYS A 484 7.20 1.14 -19.18
CA LYS A 484 8.53 0.52 -19.09
C LYS A 484 8.66 -0.48 -17.93
N LEU A 485 7.87 -0.34 -16.86
CA LEU A 485 7.87 -1.29 -15.75
C LEU A 485 7.54 -2.72 -16.23
N TRP A 486 6.66 -2.82 -17.23
CA TRP A 486 6.20 -4.09 -17.79
C TRP A 486 7.16 -4.66 -18.83
N GLU A 487 8.27 -3.98 -19.14
CA GLU A 487 9.31 -4.45 -20.06
C GLU A 487 10.43 -5.22 -19.32
N LEU A 488 10.48 -5.16 -17.98
CA LEU A 488 11.48 -5.78 -17.12
C LEU A 488 11.31 -7.30 -16.99
N ASN A 489 11.54 -8.01 -18.08
CA ASN A 489 11.28 -9.45 -18.23
C ASN A 489 12.03 -10.39 -17.25
N ASN A 490 13.06 -9.90 -16.56
CA ASN A 490 13.82 -10.64 -15.55
C ASN A 490 13.23 -10.53 -14.13
N LEU A 491 12.19 -9.70 -13.90
CA LEU A 491 11.60 -9.51 -12.59
C LEU A 491 11.02 -10.82 -12.03
N GLU A 492 11.47 -11.16 -10.82
CA GLU A 492 10.93 -12.23 -9.98
C GLU A 492 10.09 -11.67 -8.81
N PHE A 493 10.40 -10.46 -8.36
CA PHE A 493 9.72 -9.78 -7.25
C PHE A 493 9.42 -8.32 -7.60
N LEU A 494 8.14 -7.94 -7.56
CA LEU A 494 7.68 -6.57 -7.77
C LEU A 494 6.78 -6.14 -6.61
N GLN A 495 7.18 -5.09 -5.90
CA GLN A 495 6.39 -4.47 -4.84
C GLN A 495 6.31 -2.95 -5.01
N LEU A 496 5.09 -2.42 -5.00
CA LEU A 496 4.78 -0.98 -4.96
C LEU A 496 3.80 -0.73 -3.82
N TYR A 497 4.19 0.05 -2.82
CA TYR A 497 3.47 0.13 -1.55
C TYR A 497 3.45 1.57 -1.03
N ASN A 498 2.25 2.15 -0.85
CA ASN A 498 2.05 3.48 -0.27
C ASN A 498 1.36 3.40 1.10
N ILE A 499 1.64 4.34 2.01
CA ILE A 499 1.06 4.34 3.37
C ILE A 499 0.02 5.44 3.55
N TRP A 500 0.35 6.67 3.12
CA TRP A 500 -0.44 7.86 3.42
C TRP A 500 -1.46 8.20 2.34
N GLU A 501 -1.04 8.17 1.07
CA GLU A 501 -1.80 8.71 -0.05
C GLU A 501 -1.83 7.72 -1.22
N THR A 502 -2.95 7.70 -1.95
CA THR A 502 -3.18 6.83 -3.12
C THR A 502 -2.76 7.53 -4.42
N ASN A 503 -1.60 8.20 -4.39
CA ASN A 503 -1.17 9.10 -5.46
C ASN A 503 -0.65 8.39 -6.72
N LEU A 504 -0.24 7.12 -6.62
CA LEU A 504 0.17 6.32 -7.77
C LEU A 504 -1.09 5.70 -8.39
N TYR A 505 -1.36 6.02 -9.65
CA TYR A 505 -2.57 5.63 -10.37
C TYR A 505 -2.24 4.98 -11.72
N GLY A 506 -3.28 4.55 -12.44
CA GLY A 506 -3.16 3.93 -13.76
C GLY A 506 -3.79 2.55 -13.80
N ALA A 507 -3.58 1.82 -14.89
CA ALA A 507 -4.02 0.44 -15.02
C ALA A 507 -2.83 -0.53 -14.92
N ILE A 508 -3.10 -1.77 -14.53
CA ILE A 508 -2.14 -2.86 -14.75
C ILE A 508 -2.17 -3.15 -16.26
N SER A 509 -1.09 -2.85 -16.97
CA SER A 509 -1.00 -3.02 -18.42
C SER A 509 -1.07 -4.51 -18.81
N PRO A 510 -1.73 -4.88 -19.93
CA PRO A 510 -1.64 -6.22 -20.52
C PRO A 510 -0.19 -6.70 -20.75
N SER A 511 0.75 -5.76 -20.90
CA SER A 511 2.19 -6.02 -20.99
C SER A 511 2.76 -6.72 -19.75
N ILE A 512 2.02 -6.80 -18.64
CA ILE A 512 2.40 -7.59 -17.46
C ILE A 512 2.72 -9.05 -17.80
N SER A 513 2.16 -9.60 -18.88
CA SER A 513 2.49 -10.93 -19.42
C SER A 513 3.97 -11.11 -19.79
N ASN A 514 4.71 -10.01 -20.04
CA ASN A 514 6.15 -10.05 -20.28
C ASN A 514 6.94 -10.47 -19.02
N LEU A 515 6.40 -10.25 -17.81
CA LEU A 515 7.03 -10.56 -16.53
C LEU A 515 6.90 -12.06 -16.18
N HIS A 516 7.21 -12.94 -17.13
CA HIS A 516 6.99 -14.39 -17.05
C HIS A 516 7.78 -15.10 -15.94
N ASN A 517 8.81 -14.46 -15.37
CA ASN A 517 9.61 -14.95 -14.24
C ASN A 517 9.05 -14.52 -12.87
N LEU A 518 7.99 -13.70 -12.85
CA LEU A 518 7.45 -13.11 -11.63
C LEU A 518 6.87 -14.17 -10.70
N LYS A 519 7.38 -14.19 -9.47
CA LYS A 519 6.94 -15.07 -8.37
C LYS A 519 6.12 -14.29 -7.34
N THR A 520 6.40 -13.01 -7.16
CA THR A 520 5.71 -12.14 -6.20
C THR A 520 5.31 -10.82 -6.84
N LEU A 521 4.02 -10.50 -6.78
CA LEU A 521 3.45 -9.20 -7.10
C LEU A 521 2.74 -8.65 -5.86
N ARG A 522 3.14 -7.48 -5.38
CA ARG A 522 2.56 -6.84 -4.19
C ARG A 522 2.29 -5.37 -4.43
N PHE A 523 1.02 -5.02 -4.60
CA PHE A 523 0.54 -3.65 -4.64
C PHE A 523 -0.32 -3.36 -3.42
N PHE A 524 -0.06 -2.25 -2.76
CA PHE A 524 -0.79 -1.82 -1.59
C PHE A 524 -1.10 -0.33 -1.65
N ASN A 525 -2.36 0.03 -1.41
CA ASN A 525 -2.82 1.41 -1.25
C ASN A 525 -2.49 2.31 -2.47
N LEU A 526 -2.80 1.82 -3.66
CA LEU A 526 -2.63 2.53 -4.94
C LEU A 526 -4.01 2.89 -5.53
N ASN A 527 -4.09 3.86 -6.42
CA ASN A 527 -5.35 4.23 -7.10
C ASN A 527 -5.43 3.57 -8.49
N LEU A 528 -5.52 2.24 -8.53
CA LEU A 528 -5.56 1.48 -9.78
C LEU A 528 -6.93 1.51 -10.43
N SER A 529 -6.95 1.32 -11.75
CA SER A 529 -8.17 1.29 -12.57
C SER A 529 -8.08 0.19 -13.65
N GLY A 530 -9.18 -0.07 -14.36
CA GLY A 530 -9.21 -0.98 -15.51
C GLY A 530 -9.40 -2.47 -15.18
N GLY A 531 -9.47 -2.84 -13.89
CA GLY A 531 -9.60 -4.23 -13.45
C GLY A 531 -8.29 -5.03 -13.53
N ILE A 532 -8.34 -6.29 -13.12
CA ILE A 532 -7.22 -7.23 -13.27
C ILE A 532 -7.18 -7.70 -14.74
N PRO A 533 -6.10 -7.45 -15.51
CA PRO A 533 -6.02 -7.86 -16.91
C PRO A 533 -5.91 -9.38 -17.04
N GLU A 534 -6.46 -9.94 -18.13
CA GLU A 534 -6.44 -11.39 -18.37
C GLU A 534 -5.01 -11.94 -18.51
N GLU A 535 -4.11 -11.10 -19.00
CA GLU A 535 -2.68 -11.36 -19.17
C GLU A 535 -1.96 -11.66 -17.85
N LEU A 536 -2.43 -11.12 -16.71
CA LEU A 536 -1.86 -11.44 -15.40
C LEU A 536 -1.98 -12.93 -15.09
N TYR A 537 -3.07 -13.58 -15.50
CA TYR A 537 -3.30 -15.01 -15.27
C TYR A 537 -2.39 -15.91 -16.11
N THR A 538 -1.58 -15.35 -17.02
CA THR A 538 -0.56 -16.10 -17.77
C THR A 538 0.74 -16.28 -16.98
N LEU A 539 0.91 -15.57 -15.86
CA LEU A 539 2.09 -15.62 -14.99
C LEU A 539 2.08 -16.85 -14.08
N THR A 540 2.21 -18.03 -14.69
CA THR A 540 2.13 -19.34 -14.01
C THR A 540 3.22 -19.61 -12.97
N GLN A 541 4.22 -18.74 -12.84
CA GLN A 541 5.24 -18.80 -11.78
C GLN A 541 4.82 -18.08 -10.49
N LEU A 542 3.71 -17.32 -10.49
CA LEU A 542 3.27 -16.56 -9.33
C LEU A 542 2.95 -17.45 -8.12
N GLU A 543 3.61 -17.13 -7.00
CA GLU A 543 3.39 -17.75 -5.70
C GLU A 543 2.66 -16.78 -4.75
N HIS A 544 2.84 -15.47 -4.92
CA HIS A 544 2.24 -14.44 -4.09
C HIS A 544 1.62 -13.33 -4.95
N LEU A 545 0.31 -13.16 -4.86
CA LEU A 545 -0.44 -12.07 -5.50
C LEU A 545 -1.15 -11.26 -4.43
N SER A 546 -0.66 -10.06 -4.16
CA SER A 546 -1.32 -9.06 -3.31
C SER A 546 -1.59 -7.82 -4.14
N ILE A 547 -2.85 -7.45 -4.29
CA ILE A 547 -3.29 -6.15 -4.80
C ILE A 547 -4.37 -5.74 -3.80
N ASP A 548 -4.01 -5.12 -2.69
CA ASP A 548 -4.94 -4.79 -1.61
C ASP A 548 -5.03 -3.29 -1.34
N CYS A 549 -6.24 -2.82 -1.00
CA CYS A 549 -6.56 -1.39 -0.88
C CYS A 549 -6.26 -0.60 -2.18
N CYS A 550 -6.44 -1.22 -3.35
CA CYS A 550 -5.98 -0.67 -4.63
C CYS A 550 -7.08 -0.15 -5.58
N TYR A 551 -8.36 -0.14 -5.16
CA TYR A 551 -9.52 0.36 -5.93
C TYR A 551 -9.72 -0.21 -7.35
N ILE A 552 -9.02 -1.28 -7.72
CA ILE A 552 -8.84 -1.75 -9.11
C ILE A 552 -10.15 -2.10 -9.86
N GLY A 553 -11.19 -2.53 -9.15
CA GLY A 553 -12.50 -2.88 -9.69
C GLY A 553 -12.49 -4.10 -10.62
N GLY A 554 -13.58 -4.27 -11.37
CA GLY A 554 -13.74 -5.39 -12.32
C GLY A 554 -14.08 -6.72 -11.66
N GLN A 555 -14.15 -7.78 -12.47
CA GLN A 555 -14.52 -9.12 -12.02
C GLN A 555 -13.29 -10.02 -11.85
N LEU A 556 -13.34 -10.93 -10.88
CA LEU A 556 -12.32 -11.98 -10.74
C LEU A 556 -12.54 -13.04 -11.84
N SER A 557 -11.60 -13.14 -12.78
CA SER A 557 -11.71 -14.06 -13.93
C SER A 557 -11.60 -15.54 -13.52
N SER A 558 -12.26 -16.42 -14.29
CA SER A 558 -12.10 -17.87 -14.17
C SER A 558 -10.68 -18.35 -14.52
N ASN A 559 -9.88 -17.53 -15.23
CA ASN A 559 -8.47 -17.82 -15.50
C ASN A 559 -7.59 -17.83 -14.25
N ILE A 560 -8.11 -17.45 -13.07
CA ILE A 560 -7.43 -17.58 -11.78
C ILE A 560 -6.88 -19.00 -11.53
N GLN A 561 -7.51 -20.05 -12.08
CA GLN A 561 -7.01 -21.43 -11.99
C GLN A 561 -5.62 -21.65 -12.61
N ASN A 562 -5.19 -20.78 -13.53
CA ASN A 562 -3.89 -20.89 -14.20
C ASN A 562 -2.73 -20.55 -13.25
N LEU A 563 -2.99 -19.78 -12.19
CA LEU A 563 -2.01 -19.43 -11.15
C LEU A 563 -1.83 -20.58 -10.15
N ASN A 564 -1.59 -21.79 -10.64
CA ASN A 564 -1.61 -23.03 -9.86
C ASN A 564 -0.48 -23.17 -8.82
N LYS A 565 0.51 -22.27 -8.83
CA LYS A 565 1.56 -22.17 -7.80
C LYS A 565 1.25 -21.19 -6.68
N LEU A 566 0.10 -20.51 -6.75
CA LEU A 566 -0.26 -19.45 -5.82
C LEU A 566 -0.44 -20.02 -4.40
N LYS A 567 0.31 -19.45 -3.46
CA LYS A 567 0.27 -19.74 -2.02
C LYS A 567 -0.51 -18.67 -1.27
N PHE A 568 -0.45 -17.43 -1.75
CA PHE A 568 -1.08 -16.28 -1.12
C PHE A 568 -1.84 -15.45 -2.16
N LEU A 569 -3.15 -15.29 -1.95
CA LEU A 569 -4.01 -14.40 -2.72
C LEU A 569 -4.60 -13.34 -1.80
N ASN A 570 -4.30 -12.07 -2.04
CA ASN A 570 -4.91 -10.96 -1.33
C ASN A 570 -5.39 -9.91 -2.32
N LEU A 571 -6.71 -9.80 -2.42
CA LEU A 571 -7.43 -8.80 -3.21
C LEU A 571 -8.44 -8.05 -2.32
N ARG A 572 -8.10 -7.85 -1.04
CA ARG A 572 -8.95 -7.13 -0.09
C ARG A 572 -9.10 -5.67 -0.50
N ASP A 573 -10.30 -5.10 -0.33
CA ASP A 573 -10.55 -3.67 -0.51
C ASP A 573 -10.13 -3.14 -1.89
N CYS A 574 -10.62 -3.84 -2.92
CA CYS A 574 -10.25 -3.61 -4.31
C CYS A 574 -11.42 -3.24 -5.20
N ASN A 575 -12.60 -2.98 -4.65
CA ASN A 575 -13.84 -2.74 -5.41
C ASN A 575 -14.22 -3.86 -6.39
N LEU A 576 -13.72 -5.08 -6.22
CA LEU A 576 -14.04 -6.21 -7.09
C LEU A 576 -15.55 -6.50 -7.08
N GLU A 577 -16.12 -6.81 -8.24
CA GLU A 577 -17.55 -7.07 -8.41
C GLU A 577 -17.82 -8.40 -9.12
N GLY A 578 -19.10 -8.76 -9.24
CA GLY A 578 -19.52 -10.00 -9.90
C GLY A 578 -19.41 -11.23 -8.99
N ASN A 579 -19.53 -12.42 -9.59
CA ASN A 579 -19.58 -13.67 -8.85
C ASN A 579 -18.18 -14.24 -8.60
N LEU A 580 -18.03 -15.00 -7.52
CA LEU A 580 -16.80 -15.77 -7.26
C LEU A 580 -16.68 -16.93 -8.28
N PRO A 581 -15.60 -17.01 -9.09
CA PRO A 581 -15.43 -18.10 -10.06
C PRO A 581 -15.21 -19.43 -9.34
N GLU A 582 -15.85 -20.51 -9.82
CA GLU A 582 -15.69 -21.84 -9.23
C GLU A 582 -14.26 -22.39 -9.38
N GLU A 583 -13.53 -21.85 -10.36
CA GLU A 583 -12.12 -22.12 -10.67
C GLU A 583 -11.16 -21.77 -9.53
N LEU A 584 -11.56 -20.90 -8.58
CA LEU A 584 -10.77 -20.66 -7.37
C LEU A 584 -10.56 -21.96 -6.56
N ALA A 585 -11.48 -22.93 -6.65
CA ALA A 585 -11.33 -24.23 -6.01
C ALA A 585 -10.08 -24.99 -6.49
N VAL A 586 -9.62 -24.77 -7.73
CA VAL A 586 -8.39 -25.38 -8.25
C VAL A 586 -7.17 -24.92 -7.46
N LEU A 587 -7.14 -23.64 -7.06
CA LEU A 587 -6.07 -23.13 -6.19
C LEU A 587 -6.17 -23.69 -4.78
N MET A 588 -7.40 -23.87 -4.28
CA MET A 588 -7.65 -24.51 -2.99
C MET A 588 -7.20 -25.98 -2.95
N ASP A 589 -7.29 -26.71 -4.06
CA ASP A 589 -6.74 -28.07 -4.20
C ASP A 589 -5.20 -28.08 -4.18
N GLY A 590 -4.57 -26.98 -4.61
CA GLY A 590 -3.11 -26.80 -4.62
C GLY A 590 -2.53 -26.24 -3.31
N ASP A 591 -1.50 -25.42 -3.43
CA ASP A 591 -0.71 -24.88 -2.32
C ASP A 591 -1.28 -23.60 -1.69
N LEU A 592 -2.47 -23.15 -2.10
CA LEU A 592 -3.07 -21.93 -1.55
C LEU A 592 -3.27 -22.06 -0.03
N VAL A 593 -2.60 -21.19 0.72
CA VAL A 593 -2.63 -21.12 2.19
C VAL A 593 -3.65 -20.10 2.64
N ASP A 594 -3.56 -18.88 2.10
CA ASP A 594 -4.39 -17.74 2.48
C ASP A 594 -5.06 -17.11 1.26
N CYS A 595 -6.33 -16.75 1.45
CA CYS A 595 -7.17 -16.11 0.44
C CYS A 595 -7.96 -14.98 1.10
N MET A 596 -7.64 -13.74 0.75
CA MET A 596 -8.28 -12.53 1.29
C MET A 596 -9.00 -11.80 0.16
N LEU A 597 -10.33 -11.90 0.13
CA LEU A 597 -11.23 -11.22 -0.81
C LEU A 597 -12.25 -10.31 -0.10
N MET A 598 -12.09 -10.10 1.21
CA MET A 598 -12.99 -9.29 2.03
C MET A 598 -13.02 -7.82 1.62
N SER A 599 -14.07 -7.11 2.00
CA SER A 599 -14.27 -5.69 1.68
C SER A 599 -14.28 -5.42 0.17
N ASN A 600 -15.14 -6.14 -0.55
CA ASN A 600 -15.34 -5.94 -1.98
C ASN A 600 -16.85 -5.85 -2.29
N LYS A 601 -17.21 -5.86 -3.56
CA LYS A 601 -18.59 -5.85 -4.05
C LYS A 601 -18.94 -7.18 -4.73
N LEU A 602 -18.32 -8.29 -4.30
CA LEU A 602 -18.61 -9.60 -4.85
C LEU A 602 -20.03 -10.04 -4.45
N THR A 603 -20.75 -10.64 -5.39
CA THR A 603 -22.17 -10.98 -5.28
C THR A 603 -22.44 -12.45 -5.60
N GLY A 604 -23.71 -12.85 -5.51
CA GLY A 604 -24.18 -14.16 -5.94
C GLY A 604 -23.93 -15.25 -4.90
N ASP A 605 -24.11 -16.50 -5.29
CA ASP A 605 -23.95 -17.65 -4.40
C ASP A 605 -22.48 -18.09 -4.35
N ILE A 606 -22.04 -18.67 -3.22
CA ILE A 606 -20.72 -19.31 -3.15
C ILE A 606 -20.78 -20.64 -3.93
N PRO A 607 -19.91 -20.88 -4.92
CA PRO A 607 -19.90 -22.11 -5.70
C PRO A 607 -19.79 -23.37 -4.83
N ASP A 608 -20.54 -24.43 -5.18
CA ASP A 608 -20.54 -25.71 -4.46
C ASP A 608 -19.14 -26.31 -4.31
N LYS A 609 -18.28 -26.13 -5.31
CA LYS A 609 -16.88 -26.60 -5.29
C LYS A 609 -16.04 -25.90 -4.22
N ILE A 610 -16.37 -24.65 -3.88
CA ILE A 610 -15.64 -23.84 -2.90
C ILE A 610 -16.21 -24.13 -1.51
N LYS A 611 -17.52 -24.01 -1.31
CA LYS A 611 -18.11 -24.14 0.04
C LYS A 611 -18.03 -25.57 0.62
N ASN A 612 -17.97 -26.59 -0.24
CA ASN A 612 -17.76 -27.97 0.20
C ASN A 612 -16.27 -28.35 0.29
N HIS A 613 -15.36 -27.45 -0.06
CA HIS A 613 -13.93 -27.72 0.00
C HIS A 613 -13.43 -27.69 1.46
N SER A 614 -12.50 -28.59 1.80
CA SER A 614 -11.97 -28.72 3.17
C SER A 614 -11.29 -27.44 3.70
N LYS A 615 -10.72 -26.61 2.82
CA LYS A 615 -10.13 -25.30 3.16
C LYS A 615 -11.16 -24.18 3.38
N TRP A 616 -12.44 -24.35 2.99
CA TRP A 616 -13.47 -23.32 3.19
C TRP A 616 -13.58 -22.89 4.65
N ALA A 617 -13.57 -23.87 5.57
CA ALA A 617 -13.59 -23.62 7.01
C ALA A 617 -12.48 -22.69 7.51
N LYS A 618 -11.38 -22.53 6.77
CA LYS A 618 -10.25 -21.66 7.12
C LYS A 618 -10.32 -20.27 6.49
N ILE A 619 -10.87 -20.16 5.28
CA ILE A 619 -10.79 -18.93 4.47
C ILE A 619 -12.14 -18.23 4.27
N TRP A 620 -13.25 -18.83 4.70
CA TRP A 620 -14.58 -18.32 4.35
C TRP A 620 -14.80 -16.88 4.83
N THR A 621 -14.37 -16.54 6.06
CA THR A 621 -14.50 -15.18 6.61
C THR A 621 -13.74 -14.16 5.78
N SER A 622 -12.49 -14.46 5.42
CA SER A 622 -11.64 -13.59 4.61
C SER A 622 -12.10 -13.50 3.16
N VAL A 623 -13.04 -14.35 2.73
CA VAL A 623 -13.70 -14.28 1.42
C VAL A 623 -15.02 -13.51 1.48
N VAL A 624 -15.87 -13.79 2.48
CA VAL A 624 -17.26 -13.29 2.50
C VAL A 624 -17.46 -11.99 3.24
N PHE A 625 -16.55 -11.64 4.16
CA PHE A 625 -16.71 -10.47 5.00
C PHE A 625 -16.77 -9.20 4.14
N ASP A 626 -17.72 -8.32 4.45
CA ASP A 626 -17.93 -7.04 3.76
C ASP A 626 -18.00 -7.21 2.23
N ASN A 627 -18.76 -8.22 1.80
CA ASN A 627 -19.18 -8.46 0.42
C ASN A 627 -20.71 -8.62 0.36
N GLN A 628 -21.26 -8.88 -0.82
CA GLN A 628 -22.70 -8.94 -1.10
C GLN A 628 -23.15 -10.35 -1.54
N PHE A 629 -22.54 -11.39 -0.99
CA PHE A 629 -22.91 -12.78 -1.29
C PHE A 629 -24.29 -13.15 -0.73
N ASN A 630 -25.02 -13.98 -1.48
CA ASN A 630 -26.27 -14.60 -1.04
C ASN A 630 -25.96 -15.80 -0.13
N LEU A 631 -25.60 -15.51 1.12
CA LEU A 631 -25.27 -16.56 2.07
C LEU A 631 -26.50 -17.05 2.84
N THR A 632 -26.53 -18.36 3.08
CA THR A 632 -27.46 -19.00 4.01
C THR A 632 -26.70 -19.63 5.16
N ILE A 633 -27.42 -20.04 6.21
CA ILE A 633 -26.80 -20.71 7.36
C ILE A 633 -26.09 -22.02 6.99
N ASP A 634 -26.52 -22.66 5.90
CA ASP A 634 -25.92 -23.91 5.40
C ASP A 634 -24.56 -23.68 4.71
N ASP A 635 -24.26 -22.45 4.30
CA ASP A 635 -22.97 -22.09 3.67
C ASP A 635 -21.88 -21.77 4.72
N ILE A 636 -22.27 -21.66 6.00
CA ILE A 636 -21.37 -21.31 7.11
C ILE A 636 -20.73 -22.58 7.69
N PRO A 637 -19.40 -22.72 7.63
CA PRO A 637 -18.72 -23.90 8.16
C PRO A 637 -18.75 -23.88 9.69
N THR A 638 -18.95 -25.06 10.30
CA THR A 638 -18.89 -25.21 11.75
C THR A 638 -17.46 -24.96 12.26
N PRO A 639 -17.27 -24.11 13.30
CA PRO A 639 -15.97 -23.91 13.92
C PRO A 639 -15.52 -25.14 14.71
N ILE A 640 -14.56 -25.90 14.18
CA ILE A 640 -13.96 -27.05 14.86
C ILE A 640 -12.53 -26.71 15.28
N PHE A 641 -12.24 -26.77 16.58
CA PHE A 641 -10.93 -26.44 17.13
C PHE A 641 -10.59 -27.28 18.37
N ASP A 642 -9.29 -27.51 18.55
CA ASP A 642 -8.66 -28.18 19.70
C ASP A 642 -7.54 -27.25 20.21
N THR A 643 -7.77 -26.62 21.35
CA THR A 643 -6.91 -25.56 21.89
C THR A 643 -6.94 -25.55 23.42
N TYR A 644 -6.30 -24.58 24.04
CA TYR A 644 -6.41 -24.32 25.48
C TYR A 644 -7.13 -22.99 25.72
N ASP A 645 -7.90 -22.92 26.80
CA ASP A 645 -8.46 -21.67 27.31
C ASP A 645 -7.39 -20.82 28.02
N VAL A 646 -7.76 -19.61 28.42
CA VAL A 646 -6.86 -18.68 29.14
C VAL A 646 -6.38 -19.22 30.50
N TYR A 647 -7.04 -20.24 31.06
CA TYR A 647 -6.67 -20.89 32.32
C TYR A 647 -5.84 -22.18 32.12
N GLY A 648 -5.57 -22.57 30.87
CA GLY A 648 -4.80 -23.77 30.52
C GLY A 648 -5.63 -25.06 30.48
N ASN A 649 -6.96 -24.98 30.50
CA ASN A 649 -7.82 -26.14 30.27
C ASN A 649 -7.91 -26.43 28.77
N ARG A 650 -7.82 -27.71 28.38
CA ARG A 650 -7.96 -28.11 26.98
C ARG A 650 -9.43 -28.03 26.56
N ILE A 651 -9.70 -27.35 25.46
CA ILE A 651 -11.00 -27.14 24.83
C ILE A 651 -11.04 -27.88 23.50
N ILE A 652 -11.93 -28.87 23.40
CA ILE A 652 -12.23 -29.59 22.16
C ILE A 652 -13.67 -29.23 21.79
N SER A 653 -13.84 -28.38 20.78
CA SER A 653 -15.14 -27.76 20.53
C SER A 653 -16.23 -28.77 20.16
N ASP A 654 -15.89 -29.81 19.39
CA ASP A 654 -16.81 -30.89 19.00
C ASP A 654 -17.39 -31.67 20.22
N ASP A 655 -16.60 -31.88 21.27
CA ASP A 655 -17.06 -32.53 22.50
C ASP A 655 -18.02 -31.62 23.28
N ILE A 656 -17.75 -30.32 23.29
CA ILE A 656 -18.60 -29.31 23.94
C ILE A 656 -19.94 -29.21 23.21
N TYR A 657 -19.91 -29.17 21.87
CA TYR A 657 -21.13 -29.13 21.06
C TYR A 657 -22.02 -30.32 21.38
N LYS A 658 -21.49 -31.55 21.36
CA LYS A 658 -22.27 -32.77 21.66
C LYS A 658 -22.86 -32.82 23.06
N LYS A 659 -22.25 -32.13 24.03
CA LYS A 659 -22.70 -32.10 25.43
C LYS A 659 -23.84 -31.12 25.67
N ASN A 660 -23.94 -30.08 24.85
CA ASN A 660 -24.87 -28.96 25.04
C ASN A 660 -25.97 -28.95 23.96
N SER A 661 -27.18 -28.53 24.31
CA SER A 661 -28.27 -28.31 23.35
C SER A 661 -27.85 -27.27 22.30
N TYR A 662 -27.25 -26.18 22.77
CA TYR A 662 -26.65 -25.12 21.96
C TYR A 662 -25.36 -24.62 22.61
N THR A 663 -24.33 -24.38 21.82
CA THR A 663 -23.11 -23.71 22.24
C THR A 663 -22.99 -22.40 21.48
N ILE A 664 -22.83 -21.31 22.22
CA ILE A 664 -22.63 -19.97 21.67
C ILE A 664 -21.13 -19.72 21.55
N ILE A 665 -20.66 -19.47 20.33
CA ILE A 665 -19.31 -19.02 20.05
C ILE A 665 -19.35 -17.50 19.92
N TYR A 666 -18.78 -16.82 20.91
CA TYR A 666 -18.89 -15.36 21.08
C TYR A 666 -17.53 -14.68 20.86
N GLY A 667 -17.45 -13.88 19.81
CA GLY A 667 -16.26 -13.13 19.44
C GLY A 667 -16.28 -11.71 19.95
N PHE A 668 -15.19 -11.29 20.57
CA PHE A 668 -15.07 -10.01 21.26
C PHE A 668 -13.65 -9.44 21.14
N ASP A 669 -13.48 -8.11 21.12
CA ASP A 669 -12.14 -7.50 21.12
C ASP A 669 -11.80 -6.87 22.47
N ILE A 670 -10.84 -7.50 23.12
CA ILE A 670 -10.39 -7.09 24.44
C ILE A 670 -9.60 -5.78 24.43
N ALA A 671 -8.98 -5.41 23.30
CA ALA A 671 -8.15 -4.21 23.19
C ALA A 671 -8.97 -2.92 23.18
N VAL A 672 -10.27 -3.00 22.86
CA VAL A 672 -11.17 -1.84 22.77
C VAL A 672 -12.04 -1.66 24.02
N LEU A 673 -11.95 -2.59 24.99
CA LEU A 673 -12.71 -2.55 26.26
C LEU A 673 -12.66 -1.23 27.02
N PRO A 674 -11.52 -0.52 27.12
CA PRO A 674 -11.46 0.74 27.86
C PRO A 674 -12.22 1.88 27.17
N TYR A 675 -12.61 1.70 25.91
CA TYR A 675 -13.05 2.79 25.03
C TYR A 675 -14.49 2.65 24.53
N LEU A 676 -15.18 1.54 24.82
CA LEU A 676 -16.55 1.27 24.31
C LEU A 676 -17.49 0.77 25.41
N SER A 677 -18.41 1.62 25.87
CA SER A 677 -19.52 1.26 26.77
C SER A 677 -20.42 0.15 26.20
N ASN A 678 -20.60 0.14 24.87
CA ASN A 678 -21.41 -0.87 24.16
C ASN A 678 -20.83 -2.30 24.25
N ALA A 679 -19.50 -2.42 24.40
CA ALA A 679 -18.84 -3.72 24.44
C ALA A 679 -19.16 -4.44 25.76
N VAL A 680 -19.11 -3.69 26.88
CA VAL A 680 -19.54 -4.15 28.21
C VAL A 680 -21.03 -4.51 28.21
N TYR A 681 -21.88 -3.67 27.60
CA TYR A 681 -23.31 -3.96 27.44
C TYR A 681 -23.58 -5.31 26.73
N SER A 682 -22.89 -5.57 25.62
CA SER A 682 -23.05 -6.85 24.89
C SER A 682 -22.61 -8.07 25.71
N CYS A 683 -21.61 -7.91 26.58
CA CYS A 683 -21.17 -8.96 27.49
C CYS A 683 -22.17 -9.20 28.62
N HIS A 684 -22.77 -8.16 29.20
CA HIS A 684 -23.84 -8.29 30.19
C HIS A 684 -25.07 -8.99 29.61
N GLU A 685 -25.45 -8.65 28.38
CA GLU A 685 -26.55 -9.31 27.67
C GLU A 685 -26.25 -10.80 27.43
N MET A 686 -25.03 -11.14 27.00
CA MET A 686 -24.62 -12.55 26.92
C MET A 686 -24.69 -13.25 28.28
N HIS A 687 -24.29 -12.57 29.35
CA HIS A 687 -24.33 -13.13 30.70
C HIS A 687 -25.75 -13.41 31.17
N ARG A 688 -26.69 -12.50 30.89
CA ARG A 688 -28.13 -12.70 31.11
C ARG A 688 -28.65 -13.91 30.34
N LEU A 689 -28.42 -13.96 29.02
CA LEU A 689 -28.82 -15.10 28.19
C LEU A 689 -28.25 -16.42 28.71
N TYR A 690 -26.96 -16.44 29.06
CA TYR A 690 -26.32 -17.61 29.63
C TYR A 690 -27.01 -18.06 30.93
N ASN A 691 -27.22 -17.16 31.89
CA ASN A 691 -27.84 -17.53 33.17
C ASN A 691 -29.28 -18.03 32.99
N THR A 692 -30.04 -17.41 32.09
CA THR A 692 -31.41 -17.81 31.76
C THR A 692 -31.46 -19.21 31.14
N TYR A 693 -30.59 -19.48 30.15
CA TYR A 693 -30.70 -20.68 29.33
C TYR A 693 -29.76 -21.83 29.72
N LYS A 694 -28.80 -21.63 30.64
CA LYS A 694 -27.83 -22.66 31.08
C LYS A 694 -28.50 -23.95 31.53
N GLN A 695 -29.59 -23.86 32.29
CA GLN A 695 -30.33 -25.04 32.77
C GLN A 695 -30.98 -25.87 31.63
N TYR A 696 -31.14 -25.28 30.45
CA TYR A 696 -31.66 -25.94 29.24
C TYR A 696 -30.54 -26.48 28.34
N GLY A 697 -29.29 -26.49 28.84
CA GLY A 697 -28.12 -27.01 28.13
C GLY A 697 -27.51 -26.01 27.15
N VAL A 698 -27.55 -24.71 27.45
CA VAL A 698 -26.82 -23.68 26.70
C VAL A 698 -25.48 -23.41 27.36
N ASP A 699 -24.42 -23.32 26.56
CA ASP A 699 -23.06 -22.99 27.02
C ASP A 699 -22.41 -21.93 26.13
N VAL A 700 -21.36 -21.27 26.63
CA VAL A 700 -20.67 -20.18 25.92
C VAL A 700 -19.16 -20.45 25.86
N ILE A 701 -18.60 -20.32 24.66
CA ILE A 701 -17.15 -20.23 24.43
C ILE A 701 -16.85 -18.83 23.86
N MET A 702 -16.08 -18.06 24.61
CA MET A 702 -15.64 -16.72 24.22
C MET A 702 -14.26 -16.79 23.54
N PHE A 703 -13.96 -15.85 22.64
CA PHE A 703 -12.61 -15.69 22.09
C PHE A 703 -12.29 -14.25 21.71
N ASP A 704 -10.99 -13.95 21.61
CA ASP A 704 -10.49 -12.64 21.13
C ASP A 704 -10.55 -12.55 19.59
N GLY A 705 -11.29 -11.56 19.09
CA GLY A 705 -11.50 -11.30 17.67
C GLY A 705 -10.42 -10.43 17.01
N SER A 706 -9.53 -9.78 17.78
CA SER A 706 -8.56 -8.79 17.28
C SER A 706 -7.44 -9.33 16.36
N GLY A 707 -7.45 -10.63 16.04
CA GLY A 707 -6.52 -11.25 15.09
C GLY A 707 -5.03 -11.25 15.49
N TYR A 708 -4.68 -10.68 16.65
CA TYR A 708 -3.30 -10.44 17.07
C TYR A 708 -2.80 -11.53 18.03
N SER A 709 -1.76 -12.28 17.66
CA SER A 709 -1.22 -13.44 18.38
C SER A 709 -0.06 -13.10 19.34
N GLY A 710 -0.07 -11.93 19.97
CA GLY A 710 0.96 -11.51 20.93
C GLY A 710 0.81 -12.21 22.30
N PRO A 711 1.83 -12.91 22.84
CA PRO A 711 1.74 -13.60 24.12
C PRO A 711 1.92 -12.65 25.32
N GLY A 712 1.13 -12.86 26.38
CA GLY A 712 1.37 -12.33 27.74
C GLY A 712 0.35 -11.30 28.20
N THR A 713 0.30 -10.12 27.58
CA THR A 713 -0.49 -8.98 28.09
C THR A 713 -2.00 -9.14 27.90
N LYS A 714 -2.45 -9.68 26.75
CA LYS A 714 -3.89 -9.86 26.48
C LYS A 714 -4.52 -11.03 27.23
N THR A 715 -3.76 -12.10 27.46
CA THR A 715 -4.28 -13.27 28.19
C THR A 715 -4.61 -12.92 29.64
N ASP A 716 -3.76 -12.12 30.29
CA ASP A 716 -4.02 -11.68 31.66
C ASP A 716 -5.17 -10.68 31.73
N ALA A 717 -5.25 -9.73 30.77
CA ALA A 717 -6.40 -8.85 30.63
C ALA A 717 -7.72 -9.64 30.46
N MET A 718 -7.70 -10.75 29.71
CA MET A 718 -8.89 -11.59 29.51
C MET A 718 -9.32 -12.29 30.79
N LYS A 719 -8.36 -12.78 31.59
CA LYS A 719 -8.65 -13.39 32.90
C LYS A 719 -9.20 -12.37 33.88
N GLU A 720 -8.60 -11.18 33.93
CA GLU A 720 -9.07 -10.07 34.78
C GLU A 720 -10.51 -9.72 34.39
N PHE A 721 -10.79 -9.51 33.10
CA PHE A 721 -12.14 -9.23 32.61
C PHE A 721 -13.16 -10.31 33.00
N LEU A 722 -12.84 -11.59 32.81
CA LEU A 722 -13.73 -12.69 33.20
C LEU A 722 -13.97 -12.73 34.71
N THR A 723 -12.94 -12.43 35.51
CA THR A 723 -13.01 -12.45 36.98
C THR A 723 -13.83 -11.28 37.51
N ASP A 724 -13.53 -10.07 37.04
CA ASP A 724 -14.19 -8.83 37.47
C ASP A 724 -15.68 -8.82 37.14
N ASN A 725 -16.07 -9.49 36.05
CA ASN A 725 -17.46 -9.59 35.60
C ASN A 725 -18.12 -10.93 35.97
N ASN A 726 -17.46 -11.77 36.77
CA ASN A 726 -17.96 -13.08 37.22
C ASN A 726 -18.51 -13.97 36.08
N LEU A 727 -17.79 -14.00 34.95
CA LEU A 727 -18.21 -14.71 33.74
C LEU A 727 -17.72 -16.17 33.79
N PRO A 728 -18.63 -17.17 33.82
CA PRO A 728 -18.25 -18.58 34.00
C PRO A 728 -17.88 -19.30 32.69
N TRP A 729 -17.50 -18.56 31.65
CA TRP A 729 -17.31 -19.07 30.30
C TRP A 729 -15.90 -19.60 30.07
N SER A 730 -15.77 -20.52 29.11
CA SER A 730 -14.44 -20.85 28.55
C SER A 730 -14.01 -19.74 27.60
N ALA A 731 -12.80 -19.22 27.73
CA ALA A 731 -12.27 -18.18 26.83
C ALA A 731 -10.97 -18.63 26.15
N ILE A 732 -10.90 -18.57 24.83
CA ILE A 732 -9.72 -18.96 24.05
C ILE A 732 -9.10 -17.73 23.37
N MET A 733 -7.78 -17.68 23.25
CA MET A 733 -7.10 -16.55 22.58
C MET A 733 -7.06 -16.67 21.05
N ARG A 734 -7.43 -17.84 20.51
CA ARG A 734 -7.39 -18.11 19.07
C ARG A 734 -8.76 -17.83 18.47
N ASN A 735 -8.82 -16.95 17.48
CA ASN A 735 -10.03 -16.79 16.66
C ASN A 735 -10.29 -18.09 15.86
N PRO A 736 -11.42 -18.79 16.09
CA PRO A 736 -11.71 -20.05 15.43
C PRO A 736 -12.17 -19.87 13.96
N PHE A 737 -12.37 -18.64 13.51
CA PHE A 737 -12.89 -18.30 12.19
C PHE A 737 -11.96 -17.46 11.31
N GLY A 738 -10.81 -16.96 11.79
CA GLY A 738 -9.91 -16.10 11.00
C GLY A 738 -9.99 -14.62 11.39
N MET A 739 -9.96 -13.68 10.42
CA MET A 739 -10.15 -12.25 10.67
C MET A 739 -11.64 -11.88 10.62
N THR A 740 -12.15 -11.15 11.60
CA THR A 740 -13.57 -10.78 11.69
C THR A 740 -13.74 -9.45 12.45
N ALA A 741 -14.70 -8.63 12.02
CA ALA A 741 -15.19 -7.52 12.83
C ALA A 741 -15.96 -8.02 14.07
N ILE A 742 -15.93 -7.24 15.15
CA ILE A 742 -16.48 -7.59 16.46
C ILE A 742 -17.55 -6.58 16.92
N PRO A 743 -18.50 -6.99 17.79
CA PRO A 743 -18.74 -8.35 18.29
C PRO A 743 -19.52 -9.22 17.28
N TYR A 744 -19.34 -10.55 17.35
CA TYR A 744 -20.13 -11.49 16.55
C TYR A 744 -20.45 -12.80 17.28
N ILE A 745 -21.57 -13.41 16.93
CA ILE A 745 -22.12 -14.59 17.61
C ILE A 745 -22.42 -15.67 16.58
N VAL A 746 -21.98 -16.90 16.86
CA VAL A 746 -22.33 -18.10 16.10
C VAL A 746 -22.91 -19.13 17.07
N ILE A 747 -24.10 -19.65 16.79
CA ILE A 747 -24.73 -20.68 17.62
C ILE A 747 -24.60 -22.03 16.90
N VAL A 748 -24.01 -23.00 17.61
CA VAL A 748 -23.83 -24.37 17.14
C VAL A 748 -24.71 -25.30 17.96
N ASN A 749 -25.46 -26.18 17.30
CA ASN A 749 -26.30 -27.17 17.99
C ASN A 749 -25.52 -28.44 18.39
N SER A 750 -26.19 -29.35 19.10
CA SER A 750 -25.62 -30.63 19.55
C SER A 750 -25.13 -31.58 18.44
N MET A 751 -25.54 -31.35 17.19
CA MET A 751 -25.06 -32.09 16.02
C MET A 751 -23.81 -31.47 15.39
N GLY A 752 -23.27 -30.39 15.96
CA GLY A 752 -22.14 -29.67 15.38
C GLY A 752 -22.53 -28.90 14.11
N LYS A 753 -23.78 -28.44 13.99
CA LYS A 753 -24.24 -27.60 12.87
C LYS A 753 -24.45 -26.17 13.34
N VAL A 754 -23.99 -25.20 12.55
CA VAL A 754 -24.35 -23.79 12.74
C VAL A 754 -25.85 -23.62 12.49
N VAL A 755 -26.55 -23.01 13.44
CA VAL A 755 -28.02 -22.79 13.38
C VAL A 755 -28.41 -21.32 13.44
N TYR A 756 -27.47 -20.45 13.83
CA TYR A 756 -27.64 -19.01 13.84
C TYR A 756 -26.27 -18.33 13.76
N THR A 757 -26.18 -17.18 13.10
CA THR A 757 -24.99 -16.33 13.10
C THR A 757 -25.34 -14.86 12.88
N THR A 758 -24.64 -13.96 13.56
CA THR A 758 -24.74 -12.51 13.33
C THR A 758 -23.91 -12.04 12.13
N ILE A 759 -23.30 -12.96 11.37
CA ILE A 759 -22.51 -12.63 10.17
C ILE A 759 -23.42 -12.39 8.94
N LEU A 760 -24.62 -12.97 8.93
CA LEU A 760 -25.56 -12.92 7.78
C LEU A 760 -26.55 -11.76 7.83
N ALA A 761 -26.95 -11.37 9.02
CA ALA A 761 -27.74 -10.17 9.27
C ALA A 761 -26.80 -9.15 9.88
N ASN A 762 -27.07 -7.85 9.78
CA ASN A 762 -26.37 -6.84 10.57
C ASN A 762 -27.25 -6.59 11.82
N PRO A 763 -27.19 -7.45 12.86
CA PRO A 763 -28.31 -7.62 13.77
C PRO A 763 -27.98 -7.05 15.14
N LEU A 764 -28.99 -6.47 15.79
CA LEU A 764 -28.90 -6.10 17.19
C LEU A 764 -28.93 -7.38 18.05
N PHE A 765 -28.43 -7.31 19.29
CA PHE A 765 -28.42 -8.43 20.23
C PHE A 765 -29.80 -9.10 20.42
N ASP A 766 -30.87 -8.33 20.22
CA ASP A 766 -32.26 -8.74 20.30
C ASP A 766 -32.58 -9.96 19.41
N ASP A 767 -31.90 -10.12 18.28
CA ASP A 767 -32.12 -11.25 17.36
C ASP A 767 -31.59 -12.58 17.94
N VAL A 768 -30.55 -12.54 18.78
CA VAL A 768 -30.01 -13.71 19.49
C VAL A 768 -30.95 -14.13 20.61
N ARG A 769 -31.53 -13.15 21.31
CA ARG A 769 -32.54 -13.39 22.35
C ARG A 769 -33.78 -14.05 21.76
N ALA A 770 -34.31 -13.48 20.67
CA ALA A 770 -35.47 -14.02 19.96
C ALA A 770 -35.26 -15.48 19.52
N PHE A 771 -34.05 -15.83 19.07
CA PHE A 771 -33.70 -17.22 18.76
C PHE A 771 -33.92 -18.14 19.97
N PHE A 772 -33.43 -17.78 21.16
CA PHE A 772 -33.58 -18.60 22.34
C PHE A 772 -35.00 -18.61 22.91
N GLU A 773 -35.72 -17.49 22.86
CA GLU A 773 -37.13 -17.43 23.23
C GLU A 773 -38.00 -18.36 22.37
N GLU A 774 -37.74 -18.42 21.07
CA GLU A 774 -38.41 -19.37 20.16
C GLU A 774 -38.12 -20.83 20.57
N LYS A 775 -36.88 -21.15 20.94
CA LYS A 775 -36.49 -22.51 21.33
C LYS A 775 -36.92 -22.89 22.75
N PHE A 776 -37.08 -21.91 23.64
CA PHE A 776 -37.35 -22.09 25.07
C PHE A 776 -38.41 -21.10 25.58
N PRO A 777 -39.68 -21.17 25.12
CA PRO A 777 -40.71 -20.15 25.35
C PRO A 777 -41.22 -19.98 26.80
N ASN A 778 -40.64 -20.69 27.79
CA ASN A 778 -41.01 -20.62 29.22
C ASN A 778 -39.79 -20.51 30.14
N ALA A 779 -38.66 -20.02 29.62
CA ALA A 779 -37.41 -19.93 30.36
C ALA A 779 -37.25 -18.57 31.07
N TYR A 780 -38.15 -18.23 31.99
CA TYR A 780 -37.98 -17.08 32.89
C TYR A 780 -38.26 -17.48 34.33
N TYR A 781 -37.59 -16.82 35.27
CA TYR A 781 -37.76 -17.07 36.71
C TYR A 781 -39.03 -16.38 37.22
N THR A 782 -39.77 -17.05 38.11
CA THR A 782 -40.95 -16.50 38.78
C THR A 782 -40.80 -16.70 40.28
N SER A 783 -40.93 -15.62 41.06
CA SER A 783 -40.80 -15.66 42.51
C SER A 783 -41.83 -16.59 43.15
N THR A 784 -41.38 -17.35 44.15
CA THR A 784 -42.19 -18.34 44.87
C THR A 784 -42.32 -18.06 46.37
N ASP A 785 -41.43 -17.22 46.93
CA ASP A 785 -41.39 -16.85 48.33
C ASP A 785 -41.55 -15.33 48.51
N TYR A 786 -42.66 -14.90 49.11
CA TYR A 786 -42.94 -13.48 49.41
C TYR A 786 -42.84 -13.20 50.91
N SER A 787 -42.21 -14.08 51.70
CA SER A 787 -42.22 -14.00 53.16
C SER A 787 -41.50 -12.78 53.73
N THR A 788 -40.57 -12.19 52.97
CA THR A 788 -39.82 -10.98 53.33
C THR A 788 -40.36 -9.72 52.64
N ASP A 789 -41.46 -9.82 51.89
CA ASP A 789 -42.05 -8.68 51.20
C ASP A 789 -42.62 -7.67 52.22
N GLY A 790 -42.21 -6.41 52.08
CA GLY A 790 -42.54 -5.34 53.02
C GLY A 790 -41.66 -5.25 54.27
N ASP A 791 -40.68 -6.15 54.45
CA ASP A 791 -39.73 -6.04 55.56
C ASP A 791 -38.92 -4.74 55.46
N VAL A 792 -38.67 -4.12 56.61
CA VAL A 792 -38.01 -2.81 56.72
C VAL A 792 -36.65 -2.94 57.38
N THR A 793 -35.64 -2.34 56.76
CA THR A 793 -34.29 -2.17 57.33
C THR A 793 -33.99 -0.69 57.52
N THR A 794 -33.54 -0.30 58.71
CA THR A 794 -33.04 1.04 59.00
C THR A 794 -31.55 1.14 58.67
N LEU A 795 -31.20 1.96 57.68
CA LEU A 795 -29.81 2.28 57.31
C LEU A 795 -29.23 3.41 58.16
N GLN A 796 -30.07 4.39 58.52
CA GLN A 796 -29.65 5.53 59.31
C GLN A 796 -30.82 6.13 60.12
N THR A 797 -30.51 6.65 61.30
CA THR A 797 -31.40 7.52 62.07
C THR A 797 -30.73 8.88 62.23
N ALA A 798 -31.50 9.96 62.08
CA ALA A 798 -31.03 11.32 62.25
C ALA A 798 -30.46 11.53 63.66
N THR A 799 -29.33 12.23 63.74
CA THR A 799 -28.72 12.62 65.02
C THR A 799 -28.99 14.09 65.36
N VAL A 800 -29.59 14.84 64.44
CA VAL A 800 -29.99 16.24 64.59
C VAL A 800 -31.45 16.43 64.15
N GLY A 801 -32.27 17.02 65.03
CA GLY A 801 -33.70 17.21 64.77
C GLY A 801 -34.52 15.92 64.86
N GLU A 802 -35.78 15.97 64.38
CA GLU A 802 -36.66 14.79 64.29
C GLU A 802 -36.31 13.88 63.09
N GLY A 803 -35.48 14.38 62.17
CA GLY A 803 -35.07 13.68 60.96
C GLY A 803 -35.98 13.96 59.76
N ILE A 804 -35.40 13.88 58.57
CA ILE A 804 -36.10 13.89 57.28
C ILE A 804 -36.09 12.45 56.76
N ASP A 805 -37.27 11.90 56.48
CA ASP A 805 -37.41 10.50 56.11
C ASP A 805 -37.16 10.27 54.61
N ILE A 806 -36.26 9.32 54.33
CA ILE A 806 -36.01 8.76 52.99
C ILE A 806 -36.30 7.26 53.03
N VAL A 807 -37.11 6.78 52.10
CA VAL A 807 -37.38 5.35 51.93
C VAL A 807 -36.87 4.88 50.58
N LEU A 808 -35.94 3.93 50.60
CA LEU A 808 -35.42 3.25 49.42
C LEU A 808 -36.21 1.97 49.17
N MET A 809 -36.49 1.67 47.92
CA MET A 809 -37.01 0.37 47.50
C MET A 809 -36.60 0.09 46.07
N GLY A 810 -36.78 -1.14 45.63
CA GLY A 810 -36.51 -1.59 44.28
C GLY A 810 -37.76 -2.18 43.65
N ASP A 811 -37.87 -2.08 42.32
CA ASP A 811 -38.90 -2.81 41.58
C ASP A 811 -38.27 -3.79 40.59
N ALA A 812 -39.02 -4.85 40.27
CA ALA A 812 -38.58 -5.96 39.43
C ALA A 812 -37.43 -6.82 40.01
N TYR A 813 -37.31 -6.89 41.34
CA TYR A 813 -36.42 -7.84 42.02
C TYR A 813 -37.18 -9.07 42.49
N SER A 814 -36.63 -10.25 42.28
CA SER A 814 -37.27 -11.50 42.70
C SER A 814 -36.94 -11.91 44.14
N ASP A 815 -37.65 -12.92 44.64
CA ASP A 815 -37.40 -13.55 45.95
C ASP A 815 -35.96 -14.07 46.09
N ARG A 816 -35.37 -14.62 45.02
CA ARG A 816 -33.99 -15.10 45.04
C ARG A 816 -32.96 -13.96 45.09
N GLN A 817 -33.22 -12.82 44.44
CA GLN A 817 -32.32 -11.65 44.47
C GLN A 817 -32.33 -10.94 45.83
N ILE A 818 -33.42 -11.09 46.58
CA ILE A 818 -33.48 -10.66 47.98
C ILE A 818 -32.71 -11.66 48.85
N ALA A 819 -32.92 -12.97 48.64
CA ALA A 819 -32.27 -14.01 49.45
C ALA A 819 -30.75 -14.11 49.25
N ASP A 820 -30.24 -13.79 48.06
CA ASP A 820 -28.80 -13.83 47.74
C ASP A 820 -28.04 -12.53 48.07
N GLY A 821 -28.75 -11.49 48.55
CA GLY A 821 -28.18 -10.21 48.95
C GLY A 821 -28.04 -9.18 47.82
N THR A 822 -28.44 -9.50 46.58
CA THR A 822 -28.39 -8.55 45.46
C THR A 822 -29.20 -7.29 45.75
N TYR A 823 -30.44 -7.45 46.25
CA TYR A 823 -31.31 -6.32 46.60
C TYR A 823 -30.68 -5.41 47.66
N GLU A 824 -30.13 -6.01 48.72
CA GLU A 824 -29.47 -5.28 49.81
C GLU A 824 -28.27 -4.48 49.29
N ALA A 825 -27.43 -5.09 48.47
CA ALA A 825 -26.28 -4.43 47.86
C ALA A 825 -26.69 -3.21 47.00
N ASP A 826 -27.76 -3.33 46.22
CA ASP A 826 -28.28 -2.24 45.40
C ASP A 826 -28.87 -1.10 46.26
N MET A 827 -29.58 -1.42 47.36
CA MET A 827 -30.08 -0.42 48.33
C MET A 827 -28.95 0.27 49.10
N GLU A 828 -27.89 -0.45 49.48
CA GLU A 828 -26.70 0.15 50.10
C GLU A 828 -25.96 1.06 49.12
N ASN A 829 -25.87 0.67 47.85
CA ASN A 829 -25.26 1.49 46.81
C ASN A 829 -26.00 2.83 46.63
N LEU A 830 -27.34 2.81 46.61
CA LEU A 830 -28.17 4.03 46.63
C LEU A 830 -27.86 4.91 47.84
N TYR A 831 -27.91 4.32 49.05
CA TYR A 831 -27.65 5.03 50.29
C TYR A 831 -26.27 5.69 50.31
N ASN A 832 -25.25 4.98 49.86
CA ASN A 832 -23.89 5.50 49.82
C ASN A 832 -23.77 6.68 48.86
N ASN A 833 -24.42 6.61 47.69
CA ASN A 833 -24.37 7.67 46.68
C ASN A 833 -25.22 8.90 47.04
N LEU A 834 -26.30 8.76 47.82
CA LEU A 834 -27.17 9.87 48.22
C LEU A 834 -26.44 11.05 48.88
N PHE A 835 -25.38 10.75 49.63
CA PHE A 835 -24.67 11.72 50.48
C PHE A 835 -23.22 12.00 50.05
N ILE A 836 -22.84 11.72 48.80
CA ILE A 836 -21.44 11.93 48.35
C ILE A 836 -21.13 13.38 48.00
N GLU A 837 -22.13 14.16 47.56
CA GLU A 837 -21.96 15.56 47.16
C GLU A 837 -22.47 16.55 48.21
N GLU A 838 -21.90 17.74 48.22
CA GLU A 838 -22.40 18.85 49.03
C GLU A 838 -23.67 19.44 48.39
N PRO A 839 -24.68 19.85 49.18
CA PRO A 839 -24.65 19.96 50.64
C PRO A 839 -25.13 18.70 51.38
N TYR A 840 -25.62 17.66 50.69
CA TYR A 840 -26.17 16.45 51.29
C TYR A 840 -25.17 15.75 52.21
N LYS A 841 -23.90 15.74 51.81
CA LYS A 841 -22.78 15.23 52.60
C LYS A 841 -22.69 15.89 53.98
N SER A 842 -22.69 17.23 54.03
CA SER A 842 -22.60 17.99 55.30
C SER A 842 -23.86 17.87 56.17
N PHE A 843 -25.02 17.56 55.57
CA PHE A 843 -26.30 17.50 56.25
C PHE A 843 -26.81 16.08 56.47
N LYS A 844 -25.98 15.05 56.22
CA LYS A 844 -26.33 13.63 56.36
C LYS A 844 -26.99 13.33 57.72
N ASP A 845 -26.52 13.94 58.80
CA ASP A 845 -27.03 13.75 60.16
C ASP A 845 -28.49 14.20 60.40
N LEU A 846 -29.11 14.89 59.44
CA LEU A 846 -30.52 15.31 59.48
C LEU A 846 -31.49 14.27 58.91
N PHE A 847 -31.03 13.16 58.35
CA PHE A 847 -31.89 12.21 57.63
C PHE A 847 -32.08 10.89 58.37
N ASN A 848 -33.31 10.39 58.36
CA ASN A 848 -33.63 9.00 58.63
C ASN A 848 -33.68 8.27 57.28
N VAL A 849 -33.02 7.13 57.15
CA VAL A 849 -33.01 6.37 55.89
C VAL A 849 -33.36 4.93 56.15
N TYR A 850 -34.36 4.44 55.42
CA TYR A 850 -34.84 3.07 55.45
C TYR A 850 -34.75 2.47 54.06
N TYR A 851 -34.67 1.14 53.96
CA TYR A 851 -35.13 0.45 52.77
C TYR A 851 -36.20 -0.57 53.09
N VAL A 852 -37.13 -0.77 52.15
CA VAL A 852 -38.23 -1.73 52.24
C VAL A 852 -38.02 -2.79 51.17
N ASN A 853 -38.12 -4.07 51.54
CA ASN A 853 -38.09 -5.17 50.58
C ASN A 853 -39.37 -5.17 49.73
N VAL A 854 -39.20 -5.26 48.41
CA VAL A 854 -40.30 -5.32 47.46
C VAL A 854 -40.07 -6.50 46.53
N VAL A 855 -40.83 -7.58 46.71
CA VAL A 855 -40.69 -8.85 45.99
C VAL A 855 -41.58 -8.81 44.74
N SER A 856 -40.96 -8.71 43.57
CA SER A 856 -41.63 -8.81 42.27
C SER A 856 -41.82 -10.25 41.82
N ALA A 857 -42.87 -10.51 41.02
CA ALA A 857 -43.13 -11.85 40.50
C ALA A 857 -42.10 -12.28 39.45
N THR A 858 -41.55 -11.34 38.68
CA THR A 858 -40.50 -11.59 37.69
C THR A 858 -39.31 -10.64 37.87
N GLU A 859 -38.14 -11.08 37.41
CA GLU A 859 -36.93 -10.25 37.38
C GLU A 859 -36.92 -9.35 36.14
N GLY A 860 -36.61 -8.07 36.34
CA GLY A 860 -36.62 -7.09 35.27
C GLY A 860 -38.01 -6.80 34.69
N TYR A 861 -38.05 -5.93 33.70
CA TYR A 861 -39.29 -5.36 33.16
C TYR A 861 -39.81 -6.06 31.90
N GLU A 862 -39.08 -7.06 31.40
CA GLU A 862 -39.35 -7.69 30.11
C GLU A 862 -40.57 -8.64 30.14
N TYR A 863 -40.90 -9.16 31.32
CA TYR A 863 -41.93 -10.20 31.50
C TYR A 863 -43.21 -9.71 32.20
N GLY A 864 -43.28 -8.41 32.51
CA GLY A 864 -44.53 -7.67 32.73
C GLY A 864 -45.27 -7.87 34.06
N ASN A 865 -44.66 -8.47 35.09
CA ASN A 865 -45.27 -8.59 36.43
C ASN A 865 -44.31 -8.16 37.55
N THR A 866 -44.11 -6.85 37.68
CA THR A 866 -43.32 -6.27 38.77
C THR A 866 -44.24 -5.83 39.91
N ALA A 867 -43.73 -5.75 41.13
CA ALA A 867 -44.54 -5.43 42.31
C ALA A 867 -45.11 -4.01 42.25
N LEU A 868 -44.35 -3.06 41.71
CA LEU A 868 -44.74 -1.66 41.59
C LEU A 868 -45.27 -1.32 40.18
N ASN A 869 -45.52 -2.28 39.30
CA ASN A 869 -45.92 -2.06 37.90
C ASN A 869 -45.04 -1.03 37.18
N GLY A 870 -43.73 -1.09 37.43
CA GLY A 870 -42.79 -0.14 36.87
C GLY A 870 -42.68 -0.26 35.34
N TYR A 871 -42.34 0.85 34.69
CA TYR A 871 -42.24 0.95 33.23
C TYR A 871 -41.17 1.97 32.80
N PHE A 872 -40.63 1.76 31.60
CA PHE A 872 -39.79 2.71 30.87
C PHE A 872 -40.56 3.24 29.66
N GLY A 873 -40.64 4.56 29.54
CA GLY A 873 -41.28 5.27 28.43
C GLY A 873 -40.28 5.82 27.42
N ASN A 874 -40.72 6.78 26.60
CA ASN A 874 -39.83 7.46 25.65
C ASN A 874 -38.97 8.50 26.36
N GLY A 875 -37.69 8.59 25.96
CA GLY A 875 -36.75 9.56 26.51
C GLY A 875 -36.34 9.20 27.94
N THR A 876 -36.44 10.15 28.86
CA THR A 876 -36.12 9.94 30.28
C THR A 876 -37.31 9.40 31.09
N LEU A 877 -38.48 9.25 30.48
CA LEU A 877 -39.70 8.85 31.19
C LEU A 877 -39.56 7.46 31.81
N VAL A 878 -39.73 7.37 33.13
CA VAL A 878 -39.76 6.13 33.90
C VAL A 878 -40.71 6.29 35.08
N GLY A 879 -41.42 5.23 35.47
CA GLY A 879 -42.36 5.34 36.58
C GLY A 879 -42.95 4.01 37.00
N GLY A 880 -43.95 4.06 37.87
CA GLY A 880 -44.67 2.89 38.36
C GLY A 880 -46.01 3.26 39.00
N ASN A 881 -46.53 2.38 39.84
CA ASN A 881 -47.74 2.59 40.63
C ASN A 881 -47.39 3.27 41.96
N ASP A 882 -47.44 4.59 41.97
CA ASP A 882 -47.08 5.40 43.14
C ASP A 882 -47.92 5.12 44.38
N ASN A 883 -49.18 4.67 44.23
CA ASN A 883 -49.97 4.24 45.39
C ASN A 883 -49.38 2.99 46.05
N ALA A 884 -48.87 2.04 45.25
CA ALA A 884 -48.20 0.86 45.80
C ALA A 884 -46.88 1.26 46.49
N VAL A 885 -46.14 2.22 45.92
CA VAL A 885 -44.95 2.79 46.55
C VAL A 885 -45.28 3.42 47.90
N PHE A 886 -46.37 4.18 47.99
CA PHE A 886 -46.85 4.73 49.26
C PHE A 886 -47.24 3.64 50.26
N ASP A 887 -47.95 2.61 49.82
CA ASP A 887 -48.33 1.47 50.67
C ASP A 887 -47.10 0.76 51.26
N TYR A 888 -46.04 0.55 50.46
CA TYR A 888 -44.78 -0.01 50.96
C TYR A 888 -44.03 0.95 51.89
N ALA A 889 -44.01 2.26 51.59
CA ALA A 889 -43.36 3.26 52.43
C ALA A 889 -44.00 3.35 53.82
N LEU A 890 -45.32 3.12 53.94
CA LEU A 890 -46.03 3.07 55.22
C LEU A 890 -45.66 1.87 56.10
N ASN A 891 -44.88 0.90 55.61
CA ASN A 891 -44.27 -0.10 56.48
C ASN A 891 -43.15 0.51 57.34
N ALA A 892 -42.48 1.55 56.84
CA ALA A 892 -41.41 2.26 57.53
C ALA A 892 -41.89 3.56 58.22
N LEU A 893 -42.93 4.19 57.69
CA LEU A 893 -43.38 5.53 58.06
C LEU A 893 -44.84 5.56 58.54
N THR A 894 -45.20 6.59 59.28
CA THR A 894 -46.60 6.99 59.51
C THR A 894 -47.15 7.81 58.35
N GLU A 895 -48.48 7.92 58.22
CA GLU A 895 -49.13 8.77 57.21
C GLU A 895 -48.69 10.24 57.30
N ALA A 896 -48.35 10.73 58.50
CA ALA A 896 -47.89 12.09 58.71
C ALA A 896 -46.44 12.30 58.26
N GLU A 897 -45.57 11.31 58.46
CA GLU A 897 -44.18 11.34 58.00
C GLU A 897 -44.09 11.19 56.48
N LEU A 898 -44.94 10.34 55.89
CA LEU A 898 -45.03 10.18 54.43
C LEU A 898 -45.31 11.50 53.71
N ASP A 899 -46.07 12.40 54.32
CA ASP A 899 -46.47 13.69 53.71
C ASP A 899 -45.28 14.62 53.41
N GLU A 900 -44.11 14.37 54.00
CA GLU A 900 -42.85 15.11 53.73
C GLU A 900 -41.67 14.19 53.35
N ALA A 901 -41.93 12.92 53.03
CA ALA A 901 -40.88 11.93 52.73
C ALA A 901 -40.41 11.93 51.27
N LEU A 902 -39.14 11.58 51.06
CA LEU A 902 -38.57 11.24 49.75
C LEU A 902 -38.56 9.71 49.58
N LEU A 903 -39.27 9.23 48.56
CA LEU A 903 -39.30 7.82 48.19
C LEU A 903 -38.46 7.61 46.93
N ILE A 904 -37.61 6.59 46.94
CA ILE A 904 -36.67 6.30 45.87
C ILE A 904 -36.88 4.87 45.42
N VAL A 905 -37.16 4.68 44.12
CA VAL A 905 -37.38 3.38 43.50
C VAL A 905 -36.26 3.09 42.51
N ALA A 906 -35.34 2.19 42.87
CA ALA A 906 -34.36 1.65 41.93
C ALA A 906 -35.01 0.58 41.04
N MET A 907 -35.07 0.89 39.75
CA MET A 907 -35.61 -0.01 38.74
C MET A 907 -34.56 -1.08 38.43
N ASN A 908 -34.88 -2.38 38.56
CA ASN A 908 -33.96 -3.47 38.20
C ASN A 908 -33.73 -3.58 36.68
N SER A 909 -32.97 -2.62 36.15
CA SER A 909 -32.65 -2.39 34.74
C SER A 909 -31.46 -1.43 34.64
N ASP A 910 -30.75 -1.47 33.52
CA ASP A 910 -29.66 -0.53 33.19
C ASP A 910 -30.10 0.53 32.16
N ASN A 911 -31.36 0.53 31.76
CA ASN A 911 -31.89 1.48 30.77
C ASN A 911 -31.87 2.89 31.31
N TYR A 912 -31.08 3.78 30.71
CA TYR A 912 -31.00 5.19 31.10
C TYR A 912 -32.38 5.85 31.04
N ALA A 913 -32.89 6.23 32.21
CA ALA A 913 -34.11 7.01 32.39
C ALA A 913 -34.11 7.61 33.80
N GLY A 914 -34.87 8.68 34.01
CA GLY A 914 -34.95 9.36 35.30
C GLY A 914 -36.22 10.19 35.32
N THR A 915 -37.05 10.01 36.34
CA THR A 915 -38.24 10.85 36.54
C THR A 915 -38.63 10.89 38.00
N CYS A 916 -38.79 12.11 38.51
CA CYS A 916 -39.36 12.36 39.83
C CYS A 916 -40.81 12.86 39.73
N TYR A 917 -41.71 12.21 40.46
CA TYR A 917 -43.10 12.61 40.64
C TYR A 917 -43.30 13.27 42.01
N MET A 918 -43.98 14.40 42.04
CA MET A 918 -44.30 15.14 43.27
C MET A 918 -45.80 15.19 43.51
N TYR A 919 -46.18 15.07 44.77
CA TYR A 919 -47.56 14.94 45.20
C TYR A 919 -47.95 16.06 46.15
N TYR A 920 -49.20 16.52 46.03
CA TYR A 920 -49.70 17.59 46.89
C TYR A 920 -49.77 17.12 48.35
N PRO A 921 -49.29 17.93 49.31
CA PRO A 921 -49.36 17.58 50.72
C PRO A 921 -50.80 17.56 51.23
N THR A 922 -51.08 16.65 52.15
CA THR A 922 -52.34 16.59 52.90
C THR A 922 -52.38 17.63 54.03
N TYR A 923 -51.22 18.01 54.59
CA TYR A 923 -51.07 19.10 55.54
C TYR A 923 -49.80 19.92 55.24
N THR A 924 -49.84 21.22 55.50
CA THR A 924 -48.63 22.08 55.33
C THR A 924 -48.19 22.60 56.69
N THR A 925 -46.92 22.46 56.98
CA THR A 925 -46.23 23.07 58.12
C THR A 925 -45.71 24.48 57.78
N GLY A 926 -45.70 24.83 56.50
CA GLY A 926 -45.18 26.11 55.98
C GLY A 926 -43.66 26.15 55.87
N THR A 927 -42.97 25.02 56.05
CA THR A 927 -41.52 24.87 55.83
C THR A 927 -41.21 24.43 54.39
N TYR A 928 -39.93 24.50 54.02
CA TYR A 928 -39.45 24.24 52.65
C TYR A 928 -39.83 22.81 52.19
N GLY A 929 -40.67 22.69 51.17
CA GLY A 929 -40.81 21.47 50.36
C GLY A 929 -41.85 20.43 50.79
N SER A 930 -43.07 20.84 51.14
CA SER A 930 -44.14 19.91 51.57
C SER A 930 -44.66 18.99 50.45
N GLY A 931 -45.05 17.77 50.79
CA GLY A 931 -45.65 16.78 49.89
C GLY A 931 -44.69 15.63 49.54
N PRO A 932 -45.17 14.37 49.45
CA PRO A 932 -44.33 13.25 49.10
C PRO A 932 -43.77 13.37 47.68
N SER A 933 -42.64 12.72 47.45
CA SER A 933 -42.08 12.54 46.11
C SER A 933 -41.61 11.12 45.89
N VAL A 934 -41.73 10.67 44.64
CA VAL A 934 -41.23 9.37 44.19
C VAL A 934 -40.25 9.58 43.05
N ALA A 935 -38.99 9.23 43.25
CA ALA A 935 -37.96 9.27 42.22
C ALA A 935 -37.70 7.86 41.67
N TYR A 936 -37.88 7.70 40.35
CA TYR A 936 -37.61 6.46 39.63
C TYR A 936 -36.38 6.62 38.74
N PHE A 937 -35.48 5.65 38.75
CA PHE A 937 -34.31 5.58 37.87
C PHE A 937 -33.72 4.15 37.85
N PRO A 938 -32.94 3.76 36.82
CA PRO A 938 -32.31 2.44 36.73
C PRO A 938 -31.28 2.23 37.84
N LYS A 939 -31.15 0.98 38.30
CA LYS A 939 -30.10 0.60 39.26
C LYS A 939 -28.69 0.60 38.64
N GLY A 940 -28.59 0.58 37.31
CA GLY A 940 -27.33 0.46 36.58
C GLY A 940 -26.94 1.66 35.71
N GLY A 941 -25.81 1.53 35.03
CA GLY A 941 -25.09 2.61 34.35
C GLY A 941 -23.64 2.69 34.85
N ASP A 942 -22.80 3.54 34.24
CA ASP A 942 -21.51 3.84 34.87
C ASP A 942 -21.72 4.62 36.19
N ALA A 943 -20.77 4.50 37.12
CA ALA A 943 -20.90 5.06 38.46
C ALA A 943 -21.16 6.58 38.48
N THR A 944 -20.65 7.32 37.49
CA THR A 944 -20.84 8.78 37.42
C THR A 944 -22.26 9.10 36.98
N THR A 945 -22.73 8.46 35.92
CA THR A 945 -24.09 8.65 35.40
C THR A 945 -25.14 8.25 36.43
N PHE A 946 -24.94 7.13 37.14
CA PHE A 946 -25.83 6.69 38.22
C PHE A 946 -25.95 7.74 39.33
N ALA A 947 -24.81 8.25 39.82
CA ALA A 947 -24.80 9.27 40.86
C ALA A 947 -25.47 10.58 40.40
N GLN A 948 -25.19 11.02 39.17
CA GLN A 948 -25.79 12.22 38.59
C GLN A 948 -27.31 12.11 38.46
N LEU A 949 -27.83 10.98 37.96
CA LEU A 949 -29.27 10.74 37.87
C LEU A 949 -29.93 10.72 39.25
N LEU A 950 -29.34 9.99 40.21
CA LEU A 950 -29.81 9.97 41.59
C LEU A 950 -29.87 11.38 42.18
N HIS A 951 -28.84 12.20 41.98
CA HIS A 951 -28.80 13.56 42.52
C HIS A 951 -29.75 14.51 41.80
N HIS A 952 -29.91 14.37 40.49
CA HIS A 952 -30.85 15.17 39.72
C HIS A 952 -32.29 14.88 40.13
N GLU A 953 -32.70 13.60 40.07
CA GLU A 953 -34.08 13.18 40.30
C GLU A 953 -34.46 13.17 41.79
N ALA A 954 -33.70 12.45 42.62
CA ALA A 954 -34.08 12.26 44.02
C ALA A 954 -33.70 13.47 44.88
N ASN A 955 -32.48 13.98 44.74
CA ASN A 955 -32.00 15.09 45.57
C ASN A 955 -32.57 16.43 45.10
N GLY A 956 -32.48 16.72 43.79
CA GLY A 956 -32.93 17.96 43.17
C GLY A 956 -34.45 18.09 43.14
N HIS A 957 -35.13 17.25 42.37
CA HIS A 957 -36.60 17.30 42.26
C HIS A 957 -37.30 16.73 43.49
N GLY A 958 -36.88 15.56 43.99
CA GLY A 958 -37.58 14.86 45.06
C GLY A 958 -37.51 15.58 46.42
N PHE A 959 -36.31 15.69 46.97
CA PHE A 959 -36.08 16.32 48.27
C PHE A 959 -36.17 17.85 48.20
N ALA A 960 -35.38 18.49 47.34
CA ALA A 960 -35.27 19.94 47.32
C ALA A 960 -36.44 20.64 46.60
N LYS A 961 -37.30 19.88 45.89
CA LYS A 961 -38.44 20.38 45.11
C LYS A 961 -38.03 21.44 44.09
N LEU A 962 -36.85 21.30 43.49
CA LEU A 962 -36.34 22.22 42.48
C LEU A 962 -36.94 21.89 41.12
N ALA A 963 -37.13 22.90 40.27
CA ALA A 963 -37.63 22.74 38.90
C ALA A 963 -36.46 22.63 37.93
N ASP A 964 -36.70 22.03 36.77
CA ASP A 964 -35.77 22.12 35.65
C ASP A 964 -35.76 23.51 35.03
N GLU A 965 -34.57 23.96 34.63
CA GLU A 965 -34.31 25.28 34.07
C GLU A 965 -33.85 25.18 32.60
N TYR A 966 -34.63 24.56 31.72
CA TYR A 966 -34.34 24.67 30.28
C TYR A 966 -35.06 25.86 29.65
N SER A 967 -34.44 26.41 28.61
CA SER A 967 -35.03 27.44 27.76
C SER A 967 -34.83 27.04 26.30
N TYR A 968 -35.93 26.85 25.58
CA TYR A 968 -35.89 26.56 24.15
C TYR A 968 -36.55 27.69 23.38
N GLU A 969 -35.86 28.20 22.35
CA GLU A 969 -36.31 29.35 21.56
C GLU A 969 -37.71 29.13 20.94
N TYR A 970 -38.09 27.87 20.66
CA TYR A 970 -39.41 27.52 20.13
C TYR A 970 -40.56 27.56 21.16
N MET A 971 -40.26 27.53 22.47
CA MET A 971 -41.29 27.53 23.53
C MET A 971 -41.88 28.92 23.80
N GLY A 972 -41.21 29.99 23.35
CA GLY A 972 -41.70 31.37 23.46
C GLY A 972 -41.73 31.89 24.90
N GLU A 973 -42.62 32.86 25.15
CA GLU A 973 -42.76 33.50 26.47
C GLU A 973 -43.62 32.65 27.42
N VAL A 974 -43.18 32.51 28.68
CA VAL A 974 -43.93 31.81 29.72
C VAL A 974 -45.25 32.55 30.00
N SER A 975 -46.38 31.86 29.88
CA SER A 975 -47.70 32.49 30.06
C SER A 975 -47.92 33.03 31.49
N SER A 976 -48.65 34.14 31.62
CA SER A 976 -48.99 34.74 32.92
C SER A 976 -49.73 33.80 33.87
N ASP A 977 -50.51 32.86 33.32
CA ASP A 977 -51.24 31.86 34.10
C ASP A 977 -50.27 30.84 34.72
N TYR A 978 -49.27 30.41 33.95
CA TYR A 978 -48.23 29.50 34.43
C TYR A 978 -47.30 30.16 35.45
N VAL A 979 -46.92 31.43 35.23
CA VAL A 979 -46.21 32.26 36.24
C VAL A 979 -47.00 32.29 37.54
N SER A 980 -48.30 32.57 37.47
CA SER A 980 -49.18 32.65 38.65
C SER A 980 -49.29 31.31 39.38
N GLN A 981 -49.36 30.20 38.62
CA GLN A 981 -49.37 28.85 39.16
C GLN A 981 -48.07 28.57 39.94
N ILE A 982 -46.90 28.72 39.31
CA ILE A 982 -45.60 28.48 39.95
C ILE A 982 -45.43 29.36 41.19
N GLN A 983 -45.79 30.65 41.12
CA GLN A 983 -45.75 31.55 42.28
C GLN A 983 -46.67 31.09 43.42
N SER A 984 -47.80 30.44 43.11
CA SER A 984 -48.67 29.81 44.11
C SER A 984 -47.99 28.61 44.76
N GLN A 985 -47.43 27.69 43.97
CA GLN A 985 -46.77 26.50 44.47
C GLN A 985 -45.53 26.86 45.32
N GLN A 986 -44.77 27.86 44.89
CA GLN A 986 -43.66 28.45 45.65
C GLN A 986 -44.12 28.98 47.01
N ARG A 987 -45.25 29.68 47.06
CA ARG A 987 -45.75 30.31 48.29
C ARG A 987 -46.42 29.31 49.22
N ASP A 988 -47.22 28.40 48.67
CA ASP A 988 -48.13 27.56 49.43
C ASP A 988 -47.45 26.24 49.86
N TRP A 989 -46.48 25.72 49.08
CA TRP A 989 -45.81 24.42 49.34
C TRP A 989 -44.28 24.48 49.35
N GLY A 990 -43.70 25.63 48.98
CA GLY A 990 -42.25 25.80 48.99
C GLY A 990 -41.53 25.19 47.79
N TRP A 991 -42.23 24.78 46.74
CA TRP A 991 -41.65 24.19 45.54
C TRP A 991 -40.97 25.25 44.65
N TRP A 992 -40.13 24.81 43.70
CA TRP A 992 -39.60 25.60 42.58
C TRP A 992 -38.83 26.85 42.99
N LYS A 993 -38.09 26.80 44.10
CA LYS A 993 -37.42 27.97 44.69
C LYS A 993 -36.20 28.44 43.92
N ASN A 994 -35.71 27.62 42.98
CA ASN A 994 -34.66 27.95 42.02
C ASN A 994 -35.18 28.68 40.77
N VAL A 995 -36.49 28.84 40.59
CA VAL A 995 -37.06 29.55 39.43
C VAL A 995 -37.57 30.93 39.84
N ASP A 996 -37.19 31.95 39.08
CA ASP A 996 -37.68 33.33 39.21
C ASP A 996 -38.00 33.91 37.84
N PHE A 997 -38.86 34.93 37.84
CA PHE A 997 -39.35 35.58 36.63
C PHE A 997 -38.70 36.96 36.46
N THR A 998 -37.44 37.06 36.88
CA THR A 998 -36.56 38.22 36.73
C THR A 998 -35.11 37.73 36.66
N ASP A 999 -34.28 38.38 35.84
CA ASP A 999 -32.83 38.17 35.79
C ASP A 999 -32.03 39.14 36.67
N ASP A 1000 -32.70 40.04 37.42
CA ASP A 1000 -32.03 40.99 38.30
C ASP A 1000 -31.39 40.24 39.50
N PRO A 1001 -30.05 40.17 39.60
CA PRO A 1001 -29.37 39.42 40.65
C PRO A 1001 -29.68 39.91 42.08
N SER A 1002 -30.20 41.14 42.21
CA SER A 1002 -30.62 41.71 43.49
C SER A 1002 -32.08 41.41 43.86
N ALA A 1003 -32.89 40.95 42.89
CA ALA A 1003 -34.32 40.69 43.05
C ALA A 1003 -34.68 39.20 43.04
N ILE A 1004 -33.85 38.33 42.44
CA ILE A 1004 -34.10 36.89 42.46
C ILE A 1004 -34.14 36.33 43.89
N ARG A 1005 -34.98 35.32 44.10
CA ARG A 1005 -35.22 34.68 45.41
C ARG A 1005 -33.98 34.04 46.03
N TRP A 1006 -33.03 33.58 45.23
CA TRP A 1006 -31.79 32.94 45.67
C TRP A 1006 -30.57 33.87 45.66
N SER A 1007 -30.78 35.19 45.53
CA SER A 1007 -29.74 36.22 45.47
C SER A 1007 -28.68 36.12 46.58
N ARG A 1008 -29.08 35.65 47.78
CA ARG A 1008 -28.15 35.40 48.88
C ARG A 1008 -27.00 34.46 48.51
N PHE A 1009 -27.24 33.44 47.68
CA PHE A 1009 -26.25 32.44 47.30
C PHE A 1009 -25.21 33.00 46.32
N LEU A 1010 -25.55 34.04 45.54
CA LEU A 1010 -24.59 34.75 44.68
C LEU A 1010 -23.46 35.40 45.47
N SER A 1011 -23.70 35.70 46.76
CA SER A 1011 -22.74 36.32 47.67
C SER A 1011 -22.26 35.38 48.79
N ASP A 1012 -22.79 34.15 48.85
CA ASP A 1012 -22.42 33.18 49.87
C ASP A 1012 -21.05 32.60 49.54
N SER A 1013 -20.08 32.73 50.45
CA SER A 1013 -18.70 32.31 50.21
C SER A 1013 -18.53 30.83 49.86
N ARG A 1014 -19.53 29.99 50.13
CA ARG A 1014 -19.53 28.57 49.74
C ARG A 1014 -19.75 28.38 48.24
N TYR A 1015 -20.52 29.26 47.60
CA TYR A 1015 -20.99 29.12 46.22
C TYR A 1015 -20.57 30.28 45.30
N ALA A 1016 -20.03 31.37 45.87
CA ALA A 1016 -19.68 32.58 45.12
C ALA A 1016 -18.62 32.34 44.02
N ASN A 1017 -17.86 31.24 44.10
CA ASN A 1017 -16.86 30.86 43.09
C ASN A 1017 -17.41 29.90 42.03
N ASP A 1018 -18.64 29.40 42.18
CA ASP A 1018 -19.25 28.42 41.27
C ASP A 1018 -19.88 29.08 40.04
N GLY A 1019 -19.76 30.41 39.91
CA GLY A 1019 -20.27 31.15 38.75
C GLY A 1019 -21.80 31.21 38.67
N LEU A 1020 -22.50 31.08 39.81
CA LEU A 1020 -23.96 31.18 39.87
C LEU A 1020 -24.45 32.52 39.27
N GLY A 1021 -25.48 32.44 38.43
CA GLY A 1021 -26.06 33.59 37.73
C GLY A 1021 -27.57 33.69 37.89
N ALA A 1022 -28.15 34.64 37.18
CA ALA A 1022 -29.60 34.85 37.07
C ALA A 1022 -29.92 35.00 35.59
N TYR A 1023 -30.83 34.16 35.09
CA TYR A 1023 -31.22 34.15 33.70
C TYR A 1023 -32.75 34.12 33.62
N GLU A 1024 -33.33 35.07 32.89
CA GLU A 1024 -34.77 35.10 32.65
C GLU A 1024 -35.13 34.06 31.58
N GLY A 1025 -36.21 33.31 31.80
CA GLY A 1025 -36.78 32.41 30.79
C GLY A 1025 -36.38 30.93 30.87
N GLY A 1026 -35.75 30.48 31.97
CA GLY A 1026 -35.52 29.06 32.28
C GLY A 1026 -36.67 28.47 33.10
N LEU A 1027 -37.56 27.73 32.47
CA LEU A 1027 -38.64 26.96 33.11
C LEU A 1027 -39.24 26.03 32.06
N THR A 1028 -39.08 24.72 32.24
CA THR A 1028 -39.64 23.70 31.31
C THR A 1028 -41.01 23.17 31.67
#